data_AF-A0A7J4EC24-F1
#
_entry.id   AF-A0A7J4EC24-F1
#
_cell.length_a   1.000
_cell.length_b   1.000
_cell.length_c   1.000
_cell.angle_alpha   90.00
_cell.angle_beta   90.00
_cell.angle_gamma   90.00
#
_symmetry.space_group_name_H-M   'P 1'
#
loop_
_entity.id
_entity.type
_entity.pdbx_description
1 polymer ?
#
loop_
_entity_poly.entity_id
_entity_poly.type
_entity_poly.pdbx_seq_one_letter_code
_entity_poly.pdbx_strand_id
1 'polypeptide(L)'
;MSFLLDPPALFVIGIVLYFAGRKLGLERLARITIALLVVLSFVLFSILLYADVFRCMLPVVCNGMSGSEFMFHSDITGIYKKDVPLVVAILLFALYPLWIYLGYASALLLSKRRKVSKEIYSYKDVKSRRKIAEPKYSVVRYPDVQRGINDSRHAVRSVVDALGGIQNFVKRGDRVLIKVNICGGVPELTATYSTKEVAEFVVEMVREAGGEPIICDADMIWTKFWTNAKAQGWIEWAKQKGVKLVNLSDTKIVYFDFGEESVLRRDRVSKEMLDADVIISIPAMKTHLMTGVTLGMKNMYGTLPEIDKARYHQLGIDEVIYWINHAFTPNLTIIDGSIGGETVGPLSCDAVDFRTIVASNSVVTADAIAAQMMGFDNPGEEIEHIKLAHERTLGDASQEFDFAALPYTHSSDGNWKRPDPEVAKFYTWGIHQILKIPGWDTFFNIGADFFLYDTARLPLLKYFTPAFLQILHDIAKWSMVEKPTPDSRKRKRTNLAIYSIFALLSLLGFISGGYLANSSFGFALGFMFALIFAAWFAMKMKTKLFVAVSLTSILISYLVEHFAVLAGMWRYIDDAAPQFFTLFSIPIFVIVIIGFSHFLKRVFAYVNLSGVRFRNAPFALILLAFVAFLQFEGYLAITTPQVIMIYAAFAILGLFYNNRQTLEWNLAFATVAIAMGGTMELLGASSGLWSYAFGEGLPVFICFAWALNAWAVCGIVQIFGMNPRDAVAT
;
A
#
# COMPACT_ATOMS: atom_id res chain seq x y z
N MET A 1 9.71 7.72 34.46
CA MET A 1 9.78 6.93 33.22
C MET A 1 10.89 5.91 33.38
N SER A 2 10.61 4.64 33.06
CA SER A 2 11.51 3.49 33.24
C SER A 2 11.00 2.31 32.42
N PHE A 3 11.86 1.35 32.08
CA PHE A 3 11.46 0.18 31.29
C PHE A 3 10.44 -0.73 32.00
N LEU A 4 10.31 -0.63 33.32
CA LEU A 4 9.31 -1.36 34.12
C LEU A 4 7.96 -0.64 34.22
N LEU A 5 7.98 0.69 34.44
CA LEU A 5 6.76 1.47 34.68
C LEU A 5 6.10 1.99 33.40
N ASP A 6 6.88 2.21 32.34
CA ASP A 6 6.38 2.85 31.12
C ASP A 6 5.42 1.95 30.34
N PRO A 7 5.69 0.64 30.13
CA PRO A 7 4.75 -0.26 29.48
C PRO A 7 3.33 -0.28 30.10
N PRO A 8 3.15 -0.53 31.42
CA PRO A 8 1.81 -0.52 32.01
C PRO A 8 1.18 0.88 32.01
N ALA A 9 1.97 1.95 32.20
CA ALA A 9 1.45 3.31 32.14
C ALA A 9 0.93 3.67 30.74
N LEU A 10 1.70 3.38 29.69
CA LEU A 10 1.31 3.60 28.29
C LEU A 10 0.07 2.78 27.94
N PHE A 11 -0.02 1.53 28.40
CA PHE A 11 -1.23 0.70 28.24
C PHE A 11 -2.47 1.36 28.87
N VAL A 12 -2.37 1.82 30.11
CA VAL A 12 -3.48 2.53 30.79
C VAL A 12 -3.85 3.82 30.05
N ILE A 13 -2.86 4.60 29.61
CA ILE A 13 -3.12 5.82 28.82
C ILE A 13 -3.84 5.47 27.52
N GLY A 14 -3.50 4.36 26.86
CA GLY A 14 -4.20 3.86 25.68
C GLY A 14 -5.71 3.62 25.94
N ILE A 15 -6.04 3.01 27.08
CA ILE A 15 -7.43 2.81 27.52
C ILE A 15 -8.13 4.15 27.75
N VAL A 16 -7.50 5.06 28.47
CA VAL A 16 -8.06 6.40 28.78
C VAL A 16 -8.31 7.17 27.49
N LEU A 17 -7.34 7.17 26.57
CA LEU A 17 -7.44 7.84 25.28
C LEU A 17 -8.64 7.34 24.46
N TYR A 18 -8.93 6.05 24.51
CA TYR A 18 -10.12 5.48 23.87
C TYR A 18 -11.42 6.06 24.43
N PHE A 19 -11.61 5.98 25.76
CA PHE A 19 -12.86 6.43 26.39
C PHE A 19 -13.03 7.95 26.38
N ALA A 20 -11.98 8.70 26.70
CA ALA A 20 -11.99 10.16 26.68
C ALA A 20 -12.18 10.68 25.24
N GLY A 21 -11.48 10.09 24.27
CA GLY A 21 -11.63 10.45 22.86
C GLY A 21 -13.05 10.23 22.34
N ARG A 22 -13.71 9.14 22.73
CA ARG A 22 -15.14 8.93 22.42
C ARG A 22 -16.05 9.94 23.09
N LYS A 23 -15.86 10.21 24.38
CA LYS A 23 -16.71 11.14 25.14
C LYS A 23 -16.62 12.58 24.61
N LEU A 24 -15.45 12.99 24.16
CA LEU A 24 -15.18 14.32 23.62
C LEU A 24 -15.44 14.43 22.12
N GLY A 25 -15.86 13.35 21.45
CA GLY A 25 -16.10 13.35 20.00
C GLY A 25 -14.83 13.59 19.17
N LEU A 26 -13.65 13.25 19.70
CA LEU A 26 -12.38 13.46 19.00
C LEU A 26 -12.31 12.60 17.75
N GLU A 27 -11.91 13.23 16.64
CA GLU A 27 -11.63 12.53 15.39
C GLU A 27 -10.51 11.50 15.56
N ARG A 28 -10.46 10.49 14.67
CA ARG A 28 -9.43 9.44 14.71
C ARG A 28 -8.03 10.04 14.67
N LEU A 29 -7.80 11.00 13.76
CA LEU A 29 -6.49 11.65 13.60
C LEU A 29 -6.07 12.37 14.88
N ALA A 30 -6.96 13.13 15.51
CA ALA A 30 -6.67 13.81 16.78
C ALA A 30 -6.25 12.83 17.88
N ARG A 31 -6.92 11.68 17.98
CA ARG A 31 -6.55 10.62 18.92
C ARG A 31 -5.17 10.04 18.62
N ILE A 32 -4.86 9.78 17.35
CA ILE A 32 -3.53 9.30 16.92
C ILE A 32 -2.46 10.35 17.25
N THR A 33 -2.71 11.62 16.95
CA THR A 33 -1.78 12.72 17.26
C THR A 33 -1.50 12.81 18.76
N ILE A 34 -2.54 12.72 19.60
CA ILE A 34 -2.37 12.73 21.06
C ILE A 34 -1.55 11.50 21.51
N ALA A 35 -1.86 10.31 20.99
CA ALA A 35 -1.09 9.10 21.30
C ALA A 35 0.38 9.25 20.92
N LEU A 36 0.67 9.79 19.73
CA LEU A 36 2.03 10.03 19.25
C LEU A 36 2.76 11.06 20.13
N LEU A 37 2.10 12.16 20.51
CA LEU A 37 2.69 13.15 21.41
C LEU A 37 3.01 12.57 22.78
N VAL A 38 2.14 11.73 23.32
CA VAL A 38 2.40 10.98 24.56
C VAL A 38 3.61 10.07 24.38
N VAL A 39 3.64 9.24 23.33
CA VAL A 39 4.75 8.32 23.08
C VAL A 39 6.07 9.07 22.87
N LEU A 40 6.07 10.13 22.07
CA LEU A 40 7.26 10.96 21.84
C LEU A 40 7.76 11.60 23.14
N SER A 41 6.85 12.06 24.00
CA SER A 41 7.22 12.54 25.34
C SER A 41 7.86 11.43 26.15
N PHE A 42 7.27 10.23 26.14
CA PHE A 42 7.82 9.08 26.86
C PHE A 42 9.21 8.68 26.35
N VAL A 43 9.38 8.61 25.04
CA VAL A 43 10.66 8.28 24.40
C VAL A 43 11.70 9.35 24.69
N LEU A 44 11.36 10.63 24.54
CA LEU A 44 12.29 11.74 24.79
C LEU A 44 12.79 11.74 26.24
N PHE A 45 11.88 11.72 27.22
CA PHE A 45 12.26 11.69 28.63
C PHE A 45 13.02 10.42 29.01
N SER A 46 12.67 9.28 28.40
CA SER A 46 13.43 8.04 28.60
C SER A 46 14.84 8.15 28.02
N ILE A 47 15.01 8.61 26.78
CA ILE A 47 16.36 8.84 26.20
C ILE A 47 17.19 9.75 27.12
N LEU A 48 16.60 10.82 27.63
CA LEU A 48 17.27 11.76 28.53
C LEU A 48 17.68 11.13 29.87
N LEU A 49 16.83 10.25 30.44
CA LEU A 49 17.17 9.47 31.63
C LEU A 49 18.27 8.44 31.33
N TYR A 50 18.17 7.70 30.23
CA TYR A 50 19.15 6.70 29.82
C TYR A 50 20.52 7.30 29.55
N ALA A 51 20.55 8.49 28.92
CA ALA A 51 21.77 9.23 28.63
C ALA A 51 22.34 9.97 29.87
N ASP A 52 21.71 9.82 31.04
CA ASP A 52 22.11 10.47 32.30
C ASP A 52 22.20 12.01 32.18
N VAL A 53 21.39 12.61 31.29
CA VAL A 53 21.43 14.05 30.97
C VAL A 53 20.92 14.90 32.14
N PHE A 54 20.04 14.35 32.98
CA PHE A 54 19.53 15.00 34.19
C PHE A 54 19.93 14.21 35.45
N ARG A 55 20.51 14.88 36.44
CA ARG A 55 20.50 14.40 37.83
C ARG A 55 19.09 14.62 38.40
N CYS A 56 18.47 13.56 38.91
CA CYS A 56 17.04 13.48 39.20
C CYS A 56 16.53 14.57 40.15
N MET A 57 15.44 15.27 39.77
CA MET A 57 14.85 16.41 40.48
C MET A 57 13.55 16.04 41.23
N LEU A 58 13.40 14.79 41.71
CA LEU A 58 12.30 14.36 42.57
C LEU A 58 12.85 13.62 43.80
N PRO A 59 13.02 14.31 44.95
CA PRO A 59 13.66 13.78 46.16
C PRO A 59 13.00 12.55 46.80
N VAL A 60 11.77 12.21 46.40
CA VAL A 60 10.94 11.21 47.08
C VAL A 60 11.09 9.80 46.48
N VAL A 61 11.62 9.67 45.25
CA VAL A 61 11.56 8.38 44.51
C VAL A 61 12.93 7.79 44.20
N CYS A 62 13.96 8.60 43.93
CA CYS A 62 15.23 8.11 43.38
C CYS A 62 16.42 8.46 44.29
N ASN A 63 16.42 7.93 45.51
CA ASN A 63 17.41 8.24 46.54
C ASN A 63 18.84 7.88 46.09
N GLY A 64 19.57 8.84 45.49
CA GLY A 64 20.97 8.69 45.09
C GLY A 64 21.24 7.99 43.75
N MET A 65 20.22 7.60 42.99
CA MET A 65 20.38 6.91 41.70
C MET A 65 20.63 7.88 40.52
N SER A 66 21.45 7.45 39.57
CA SER A 66 21.58 8.06 38.24
C SER A 66 20.31 7.85 37.38
N GLY A 67 20.20 8.58 36.27
CA GLY A 67 19.02 8.50 35.40
C GLY A 67 18.84 7.12 34.79
N SER A 68 19.95 6.51 34.37
CA SER A 68 19.98 5.15 33.82
C SER A 68 19.74 4.09 34.89
N GLU A 69 20.25 4.26 36.11
CA GLU A 69 19.94 3.34 37.22
C GLU A 69 18.45 3.35 37.58
N PHE A 70 17.82 4.53 37.61
CA PHE A 70 16.38 4.63 37.80
C PHE A 70 15.60 4.00 36.65
N MET A 71 16.07 4.17 35.41
CA MET A 71 15.41 3.59 34.24
C MET A 71 15.38 2.05 34.28
N PHE A 72 16.47 1.44 34.73
CA PHE A 72 16.58 0.00 34.88
C PHE A 72 16.06 -0.51 36.23
N HIS A 73 15.69 0.39 37.15
CA HIS A 73 15.46 0.05 38.56
C HIS A 73 16.58 -0.84 39.09
N SER A 74 17.83 -0.39 38.92
CA SER A 74 19.03 -1.20 39.20
C SER A 74 19.11 -1.68 40.65
N ASP A 75 18.47 -0.96 41.57
CA ASP A 75 18.29 -1.33 42.97
C ASP A 75 17.43 -2.59 43.17
N ILE A 76 16.49 -2.85 42.24
CA ILE A 76 15.59 -4.00 42.26
C ILE A 76 16.07 -5.09 41.30
N THR A 77 16.46 -4.70 40.08
CA THR A 77 16.77 -5.64 38.99
C THR A 77 18.22 -6.11 39.01
N GLY A 78 19.12 -5.37 39.66
CA GLY A 78 20.56 -5.59 39.60
C GLY A 78 21.17 -5.32 38.22
N ILE A 79 20.40 -4.77 37.27
CA ILE A 79 20.84 -4.50 35.90
C ILE A 79 21.30 -3.05 35.80
N TYR A 80 22.51 -2.82 35.32
CA TYR A 80 23.07 -1.49 35.09
C TYR A 80 23.22 -1.21 33.59
N LYS A 81 23.38 0.08 33.24
CA LYS A 81 23.54 0.53 31.85
C LYS A 81 24.63 -0.23 31.07
N LYS A 82 25.72 -0.60 31.73
CA LYS A 82 26.82 -1.39 31.14
C LYS A 82 26.43 -2.82 30.76
N ASP A 83 25.41 -3.37 31.41
CA ASP A 83 24.95 -4.76 31.22
C ASP A 83 23.97 -4.88 30.05
N VAL A 84 23.48 -3.75 29.53
CA VAL A 84 22.48 -3.69 28.47
C VAL A 84 23.09 -3.08 27.21
N PRO A 85 23.25 -3.85 26.12
CA PRO A 85 23.71 -3.31 24.85
C PRO A 85 22.80 -2.18 24.38
N LEU A 86 23.37 -1.11 23.83
CA LEU A 86 22.63 0.07 23.36
C LEU A 86 21.48 -0.30 22.41
N VAL A 87 21.70 -1.29 21.54
CA VAL A 87 20.66 -1.80 20.62
C VAL A 87 19.42 -2.31 21.36
N VAL A 88 19.58 -2.95 22.52
CA VAL A 88 18.46 -3.44 23.34
C VAL A 88 17.69 -2.26 23.94
N ALA A 89 18.39 -1.24 24.45
CA ALA A 89 17.74 -0.03 24.95
C ALA A 89 16.93 0.70 23.85
N ILE A 90 17.51 0.82 22.64
CA ILE A 90 16.81 1.38 21.48
C ILE A 90 15.56 0.56 21.13
N LEU A 91 15.66 -0.78 21.12
CA LEU A 91 14.52 -1.65 20.87
C LEU A 91 13.42 -1.47 21.92
N LEU A 92 13.78 -1.34 23.20
CA LEU A 92 12.81 -1.11 24.28
C LEU A 92 12.06 0.22 24.11
N PHE A 93 12.74 1.30 23.70
CA PHE A 93 12.07 2.56 23.35
C PHE A 93 11.16 2.41 22.13
N ALA A 94 11.59 1.65 21.13
CA ALA A 94 10.80 1.39 19.92
C ALA A 94 9.50 0.61 20.22
N LEU A 95 9.39 -0.06 21.37
CA LEU A 95 8.18 -0.77 21.81
C LEU A 95 7.14 0.14 22.50
N TYR A 96 7.45 1.39 22.85
CA TYR A 96 6.51 2.28 23.53
C TYR A 96 5.20 2.53 22.74
N PRO A 97 5.23 2.76 21.40
CA PRO A 97 4.02 2.81 20.59
C PRO A 97 3.14 1.57 20.71
N LEU A 98 3.74 0.38 20.87
CA LEU A 98 3.00 -0.88 20.97
C LEU A 98 2.16 -0.93 22.25
N TRP A 99 2.70 -0.48 23.39
CA TRP A 99 1.99 -0.55 24.67
C TRP A 99 0.76 0.36 24.72
N ILE A 100 0.87 1.60 24.26
CA ILE A 100 -0.28 2.50 24.16
C ILE A 100 -1.32 1.98 23.17
N TYR A 101 -0.87 1.35 22.09
CA TYR A 101 -1.74 0.70 21.13
C TYR A 101 -2.50 -0.47 21.77
N LEU A 102 -1.82 -1.37 22.47
CA LEU A 102 -2.44 -2.53 23.12
C LEU A 102 -3.52 -2.12 24.12
N GLY A 103 -3.27 -1.04 24.87
CA GLY A 103 -4.26 -0.46 25.78
C GLY A 103 -5.51 0.04 25.06
N TYR A 104 -5.29 0.84 24.01
CA TYR A 104 -6.37 1.35 23.17
C TYR A 104 -7.18 0.22 22.50
N ALA A 105 -6.48 -0.77 21.94
CA ALA A 105 -7.07 -1.93 21.28
C ALA A 105 -7.89 -2.78 22.26
N SER A 106 -7.40 -2.97 23.49
CA SER A 106 -8.13 -3.70 24.54
C SER A 106 -9.45 -3.02 24.90
N ALA A 107 -9.44 -1.69 25.10
CA ALA A 107 -10.65 -0.91 25.36
C ALA A 107 -11.63 -0.95 24.17
N LEU A 108 -11.10 -0.87 22.95
CA LEU A 108 -11.88 -1.01 21.72
C LEU A 108 -12.56 -2.39 21.66
N LEU A 109 -11.83 -3.48 21.87
CA LEU A 109 -12.35 -4.84 21.84
C LEU A 109 -13.45 -5.06 22.89
N LEU A 110 -13.24 -4.59 24.13
CA LEU A 110 -14.25 -4.69 25.19
C LEU A 110 -15.52 -3.91 24.86
N SER A 111 -15.38 -2.70 24.30
CA SER A 111 -16.53 -1.89 23.88
C SER A 111 -17.26 -2.48 22.66
N LYS A 112 -16.59 -3.34 21.89
CA LYS A 112 -17.13 -4.06 20.73
C LYS A 112 -17.79 -5.39 21.09
N ARG A 113 -17.84 -5.80 22.37
CA ARG A 113 -18.67 -6.96 22.80
C ARG A 113 -20.14 -6.63 22.56
N ARG A 114 -20.58 -6.83 21.31
CA ARG A 114 -21.97 -6.70 20.87
C ARG A 114 -22.79 -7.75 21.60
N LYS A 115 -23.97 -7.35 22.07
CA LYS A 115 -25.01 -8.31 22.49
C LYS A 115 -25.53 -9.01 21.24
N VAL A 116 -24.85 -10.07 20.81
CA VAL A 116 -25.35 -10.98 19.77
C VAL A 116 -26.50 -11.76 20.38
N SER A 117 -27.66 -11.75 19.72
CA SER A 117 -28.78 -12.58 20.13
C SER A 117 -28.39 -14.06 20.03
N LYS A 118 -28.86 -14.90 20.95
CA LYS A 118 -28.67 -16.36 20.87
C LYS A 118 -29.60 -17.02 19.86
N GLU A 119 -30.57 -16.27 19.31
CA GLU A 119 -31.49 -16.74 18.28
C GLU A 119 -30.73 -17.15 17.01
N ILE A 120 -31.17 -18.26 16.41
CA ILE A 120 -30.62 -18.83 15.19
C ILE A 120 -31.74 -18.84 14.15
N TYR A 121 -31.46 -18.29 12.98
CA TYR A 121 -32.35 -18.25 11.83
C TYR A 121 -31.75 -19.05 10.67
N SER A 122 -32.57 -19.34 9.67
CA SER A 122 -32.22 -20.14 8.50
C SER A 122 -32.79 -19.52 7.24
N TYR A 123 -32.54 -20.14 6.09
CA TYR A 123 -33.11 -19.69 4.81
C TYR A 123 -34.64 -19.58 4.76
N LYS A 124 -35.37 -20.27 5.64
CA LYS A 124 -36.84 -20.20 5.72
C LYS A 124 -37.33 -18.89 6.33
N ASP A 125 -36.46 -18.21 7.07
CA ASP A 125 -36.77 -16.98 7.81
C ASP A 125 -36.45 -15.72 6.99
N VAL A 126 -35.86 -15.87 5.80
CA VAL A 126 -35.53 -14.76 4.89
C VAL A 126 -36.75 -14.38 4.08
N LYS A 127 -37.40 -13.26 4.40
CA LYS A 127 -38.64 -12.82 3.74
C LYS A 127 -38.47 -12.44 2.28
N SER A 128 -37.33 -11.84 1.93
CA SER A 128 -37.02 -11.43 0.54
C SER A 128 -36.73 -12.60 -0.41
N ARG A 129 -36.61 -13.82 0.11
CA ARG A 129 -36.29 -14.99 -0.70
C ARG A 129 -37.45 -15.33 -1.64
N ARG A 130 -37.15 -15.40 -2.93
CA ARG A 130 -38.11 -15.75 -3.99
C ARG A 130 -37.62 -16.96 -4.78
N LYS A 131 -38.52 -17.59 -5.52
CA LYS A 131 -38.14 -18.62 -6.51
C LYS A 131 -37.25 -17.96 -7.58
N ILE A 132 -36.16 -18.64 -7.94
CA ILE A 132 -35.28 -18.19 -9.02
C ILE A 132 -36.11 -18.10 -10.30
N ALA A 133 -36.18 -16.90 -10.87
CA ALA A 133 -36.88 -16.61 -12.13
C ALA A 133 -35.87 -16.62 -13.28
N GLU A 134 -36.39 -16.69 -14.51
CA GLU A 134 -35.56 -16.54 -15.71
C GLU A 134 -34.82 -15.19 -15.66
N PRO A 135 -33.48 -15.19 -15.85
CA PRO A 135 -32.69 -13.97 -15.84
C PRO A 135 -33.12 -13.00 -16.95
N LYS A 136 -33.36 -11.75 -16.58
CA LYS A 136 -33.61 -10.63 -17.48
C LYS A 136 -32.67 -9.51 -17.09
N TYR A 137 -32.07 -8.86 -18.08
CA TYR A 137 -31.18 -7.73 -17.85
C TYR A 137 -31.50 -6.58 -18.80
N SER A 138 -31.06 -5.38 -18.44
CA SER A 138 -31.12 -4.19 -19.27
C SER A 138 -29.88 -3.36 -19.05
N VAL A 139 -29.35 -2.79 -20.14
CA VAL A 139 -28.21 -1.87 -20.12
C VAL A 139 -28.64 -0.58 -20.80
N VAL A 140 -28.39 0.55 -20.16
CA VAL A 140 -28.65 1.87 -20.73
C VAL A 140 -27.44 2.76 -20.51
N ARG A 141 -26.98 3.37 -21.59
CA ARG A 141 -25.93 4.39 -21.59
C ARG A 141 -26.53 5.75 -21.93
N TYR A 142 -26.05 6.80 -21.29
CA TYR A 142 -26.53 8.17 -21.52
C TYR A 142 -25.37 9.13 -21.83
N PRO A 143 -25.57 10.11 -22.74
CA PRO A 143 -26.84 10.46 -23.38
C PRO A 143 -27.22 9.51 -24.53
N ASP A 144 -28.49 9.14 -24.58
CA ASP A 144 -29.14 8.46 -25.70
C ASP A 144 -30.21 9.39 -26.27
N VAL A 145 -29.83 10.14 -27.29
CA VAL A 145 -30.69 11.14 -27.94
C VAL A 145 -31.91 10.47 -28.60
N GLN A 146 -31.76 9.26 -29.13
CA GLN A 146 -32.84 8.55 -29.82
C GLN A 146 -33.95 8.14 -28.86
N ARG A 147 -33.57 7.72 -27.65
CA ARG A 147 -34.52 7.34 -26.59
C ARG A 147 -34.89 8.48 -25.64
N GLY A 148 -34.34 9.69 -25.85
CA GLY A 148 -34.56 10.86 -25.00
C GLY A 148 -33.98 10.73 -23.59
N ILE A 149 -32.95 9.89 -23.40
CA ILE A 149 -32.33 9.61 -22.09
C ILE A 149 -31.08 10.47 -21.96
N ASN A 150 -31.18 11.56 -21.20
CA ASN A 150 -30.09 12.55 -21.14
C ASN A 150 -29.25 12.49 -19.86
N ASP A 151 -29.72 11.79 -18.83
CA ASP A 151 -29.09 11.74 -17.51
C ASP A 151 -29.29 10.36 -16.84
N SER A 152 -28.68 10.20 -15.66
CA SER A 152 -28.79 8.98 -14.87
C SER A 152 -30.21 8.70 -14.35
N ARG A 153 -31.07 9.72 -14.16
CA ARG A 153 -32.47 9.53 -13.74
C ARG A 153 -33.25 8.77 -14.79
N HIS A 154 -33.18 9.26 -16.03
CA HIS A 154 -33.85 8.64 -17.16
C HIS A 154 -33.26 7.26 -17.44
N ALA A 155 -31.94 7.08 -17.29
CA ALA A 155 -31.28 5.80 -17.48
C ALA A 155 -31.75 4.76 -16.46
N VAL A 156 -31.77 5.10 -15.16
CA VAL A 156 -32.25 4.23 -14.08
C VAL A 156 -33.71 3.83 -14.28
N ARG A 157 -34.59 4.78 -14.61
CA ARG A 157 -36.00 4.46 -14.89
C ARG A 157 -36.13 3.54 -16.10
N SER A 158 -35.41 3.82 -17.18
CA SER A 158 -35.43 3.04 -18.42
C SER A 158 -34.98 1.58 -18.22
N VAL A 159 -33.90 1.33 -17.47
CA VAL A 159 -33.45 -0.05 -17.20
C VAL A 159 -34.45 -0.82 -16.32
N VAL A 160 -35.12 -0.14 -15.37
CA VAL A 160 -36.11 -0.79 -14.50
C VAL A 160 -37.42 -1.06 -15.26
N ASP A 161 -37.87 -0.13 -16.11
CA ASP A 161 -39.05 -0.29 -16.95
C ASP A 161 -38.88 -1.45 -17.94
N ALA A 162 -37.68 -1.63 -18.51
CA ALA A 162 -37.36 -2.77 -19.37
C ALA A 162 -37.46 -4.13 -18.64
N LEU A 163 -37.35 -4.14 -17.31
CA LEU A 163 -37.54 -5.32 -16.46
C LEU A 163 -39.00 -5.51 -15.98
N GLY A 164 -39.94 -4.74 -16.55
CA GLY A 164 -41.37 -4.76 -16.21
C GLY A 164 -41.77 -3.73 -15.14
N GLY A 165 -40.89 -2.76 -14.85
CA GLY A 165 -41.11 -1.69 -13.88
C GLY A 165 -40.91 -2.10 -12.43
N ILE A 166 -40.79 -1.11 -11.54
CA ILE A 166 -40.48 -1.33 -10.12
C ILE A 166 -41.56 -2.15 -9.40
N GLN A 167 -42.82 -2.05 -9.85
CA GLN A 167 -43.97 -2.80 -9.35
C GLN A 167 -43.84 -4.33 -9.52
N ASN A 168 -42.96 -4.79 -10.40
CA ASN A 168 -42.64 -6.21 -10.53
C ASN A 168 -41.87 -6.72 -9.31
N PHE A 169 -41.10 -5.84 -8.66
CA PHE A 169 -40.23 -6.16 -7.53
C PHE A 169 -40.86 -5.77 -6.20
N VAL A 170 -41.43 -4.57 -6.12
CA VAL A 170 -41.95 -3.95 -4.90
C VAL A 170 -43.47 -3.91 -4.89
N LYS A 171 -44.07 -4.29 -3.77
CA LYS A 171 -45.51 -4.19 -3.49
C LYS A 171 -45.77 -3.15 -2.40
N ARG A 172 -47.02 -2.67 -2.34
CA ARG A 172 -47.45 -1.70 -1.33
C ARG A 172 -47.24 -2.27 0.08
N GLY A 173 -46.52 -1.53 0.92
CA GLY A 173 -46.21 -1.91 2.29
C GLY A 173 -44.94 -2.74 2.47
N ASP A 174 -44.27 -3.15 1.38
CA ASP A 174 -42.99 -3.87 1.47
C ASP A 174 -41.94 -2.99 2.14
N ARG A 175 -41.19 -3.55 3.09
CA ARG A 175 -39.93 -2.96 3.55
C ARG A 175 -38.83 -3.28 2.56
N VAL A 176 -38.34 -2.26 1.88
CA VAL A 176 -37.34 -2.38 0.81
C VAL A 176 -35.98 -1.95 1.32
N LEU A 177 -35.11 -2.93 1.55
CA LEU A 177 -33.73 -2.69 1.96
C LEU A 177 -32.86 -2.46 0.73
N ILE A 178 -32.38 -1.24 0.56
CA ILE A 178 -31.55 -0.80 -0.56
C ILE A 178 -30.10 -0.78 -0.10
N LYS A 179 -29.32 -1.77 -0.56
CA LYS A 179 -27.90 -1.92 -0.24
C LYS A 179 -27.06 -1.11 -1.21
N VAL A 180 -26.59 0.05 -0.77
CA VAL A 180 -25.72 0.94 -1.55
C VAL A 180 -24.25 0.68 -1.20
N ASN A 181 -23.33 0.86 -2.15
CA ASN A 181 -21.90 0.80 -1.86
C ASN A 181 -21.42 2.13 -1.22
N ILE A 182 -21.46 2.23 0.12
CA ILE A 182 -21.01 3.39 0.92
C ILE A 182 -19.66 3.14 1.59
N CYS A 183 -19.34 1.88 1.91
CA CYS A 183 -18.10 1.41 2.52
C CYS A 183 -17.22 0.63 1.53
N GLY A 184 -15.91 0.54 1.78
CA GLY A 184 -14.98 -0.24 0.96
C GLY A 184 -14.37 0.53 -0.22
N GLY A 185 -13.97 1.79 0.03
CA GLY A 185 -13.29 2.69 -0.90
C GLY A 185 -12.60 3.85 -0.18
N VAL A 186 -12.30 4.94 -0.90
CA VAL A 186 -11.73 6.18 -0.34
C VAL A 186 -12.73 7.31 -0.60
N PRO A 187 -13.44 7.86 0.42
CA PRO A 187 -14.50 8.88 0.26
C PRO A 187 -14.15 10.06 -0.64
N GLU A 188 -12.87 10.40 -0.70
CA GLU A 188 -12.33 11.49 -1.50
C GLU A 188 -12.18 11.14 -3.00
N LEU A 189 -12.33 9.86 -3.38
CA LEU A 189 -12.25 9.34 -4.75
C LEU A 189 -13.66 8.96 -5.26
N THR A 190 -14.14 9.70 -6.26
CA THR A 190 -15.50 9.59 -6.83
C THR A 190 -15.83 8.22 -7.44
N ALA A 191 -14.83 7.48 -7.91
CA ALA A 191 -14.98 6.19 -8.59
C ALA A 191 -15.13 4.97 -7.65
N THR A 192 -15.11 5.18 -6.34
CA THR A 192 -15.03 4.07 -5.37
C THR A 192 -16.37 3.70 -4.73
N TYR A 193 -17.43 4.46 -4.98
CA TYR A 193 -18.77 4.31 -4.39
C TYR A 193 -19.88 4.55 -5.41
N SER A 194 -21.09 4.13 -5.06
CA SER A 194 -22.28 4.47 -5.83
C SER A 194 -22.68 5.93 -5.62
N THR A 195 -23.24 6.53 -6.66
CA THR A 195 -23.75 7.90 -6.66
C THR A 195 -25.03 8.01 -5.85
N LYS A 196 -25.23 9.17 -5.20
CA LYS A 196 -26.46 9.42 -4.41
C LYS A 196 -27.66 9.58 -5.33
N GLU A 197 -27.43 10.10 -6.53
CA GLU A 197 -28.41 10.33 -7.59
C GLU A 197 -29.09 9.02 -7.99
N VAL A 198 -28.31 7.96 -8.29
CA VAL A 198 -28.89 6.64 -8.62
C VAL A 198 -29.73 6.10 -7.45
N ALA A 199 -29.22 6.17 -6.22
CA ALA A 199 -29.97 5.72 -5.05
C ALA A 199 -31.25 6.53 -4.82
N GLU A 200 -31.23 7.84 -5.05
CA GLU A 200 -32.39 8.72 -4.97
C GLU A 200 -33.49 8.32 -5.93
N PHE A 201 -33.16 8.04 -7.19
CA PHE A 201 -34.16 7.62 -8.17
C PHE A 201 -34.76 6.26 -7.83
N VAL A 202 -33.97 5.34 -7.28
CA VAL A 202 -34.51 4.06 -6.78
C VAL A 202 -35.43 4.27 -5.58
N VAL A 203 -35.08 5.14 -4.62
CA VAL A 203 -35.94 5.50 -3.48
C VAL A 203 -37.28 6.06 -3.96
N GLU A 204 -37.28 6.93 -4.96
CA GLU A 204 -38.49 7.50 -5.54
C GLU A 204 -39.37 6.42 -6.18
N MET A 205 -38.80 5.55 -7.02
CA MET A 205 -39.54 4.44 -7.64
C MET A 205 -40.13 3.47 -6.60
N VAL A 206 -39.39 3.18 -5.52
CA VAL A 206 -39.91 2.36 -4.41
C VAL A 206 -41.13 3.02 -3.75
N ARG A 207 -41.07 4.34 -3.52
CA ARG A 207 -42.20 5.10 -2.97
C ARG A 207 -43.38 5.16 -3.92
N GLU A 208 -43.14 5.29 -5.23
CA GLU A 208 -44.18 5.23 -6.28
C GLU A 208 -44.94 3.89 -6.24
N ALA A 209 -44.24 2.78 -5.97
CA ALA A 209 -44.85 1.46 -5.77
C ALA A 209 -45.53 1.28 -4.39
N GLY A 210 -45.40 2.26 -3.50
CA GLY A 210 -45.95 2.23 -2.14
C GLY A 210 -45.12 1.42 -1.12
N GLY A 211 -43.85 1.12 -1.42
CA GLY A 211 -42.92 0.48 -0.48
C GLY A 211 -42.23 1.48 0.46
N GLU A 212 -41.63 0.97 1.53
CA GLU A 212 -40.82 1.73 2.50
C GLU A 212 -39.31 1.56 2.18
N PRO A 213 -38.64 2.56 1.57
CA PRO A 213 -37.22 2.45 1.25
C PRO A 213 -36.32 2.69 2.47
N ILE A 214 -35.32 1.82 2.65
CA ILE A 214 -34.31 1.90 3.70
C ILE A 214 -32.93 1.78 3.04
N ILE A 215 -32.08 2.82 3.16
CA ILE A 215 -30.70 2.78 2.64
C ILE A 215 -29.80 2.15 3.69
N CYS A 216 -28.97 1.20 3.27
CA CYS A 216 -28.08 0.50 4.18
C CYS A 216 -26.70 0.19 3.59
N ASP A 217 -25.74 0.02 4.49
CA ASP A 217 -24.46 -0.65 4.29
C ASP A 217 -23.96 -1.12 5.68
N ALA A 218 -22.80 -1.76 5.77
CA ALA A 218 -22.21 -2.19 7.05
C ALA A 218 -20.80 -1.62 7.22
N ASP A 219 -20.25 -1.73 8.44
CA ASP A 219 -18.86 -1.40 8.70
C ASP A 219 -17.91 -2.33 7.92
N MET A 220 -16.81 -1.76 7.46
CA MET A 220 -15.64 -2.47 6.97
C MET A 220 -14.44 -2.22 7.89
N ILE A 221 -13.37 -3.01 7.72
CA ILE A 221 -12.10 -2.83 8.44
C ILE A 221 -11.59 -1.40 8.23
N TRP A 222 -11.32 -1.05 6.97
CA TRP A 222 -10.76 0.23 6.50
C TRP A 222 -11.72 1.42 6.64
N THR A 223 -13.02 1.20 6.41
CA THR A 223 -14.01 2.26 6.31
C THR A 223 -15.20 2.00 7.24
N LYS A 224 -15.35 2.84 8.27
CA LYS A 224 -16.54 2.82 9.13
C LYS A 224 -17.70 3.51 8.45
N PHE A 225 -18.89 2.92 8.59
CA PHE A 225 -20.10 3.38 7.92
C PHE A 225 -20.37 4.86 8.18
N TRP A 226 -20.48 5.27 9.45
CA TRP A 226 -20.84 6.65 9.78
C TRP A 226 -19.78 7.67 9.36
N THR A 227 -18.50 7.29 9.39
CA THR A 227 -17.41 8.16 8.94
C THR A 227 -17.50 8.39 7.43
N ASN A 228 -17.68 7.33 6.65
CA ASN A 228 -17.85 7.41 5.21
C ASN A 228 -19.15 8.12 4.81
N ALA A 229 -20.26 7.75 5.45
CA ALA A 229 -21.56 8.35 5.23
C ALA A 229 -21.53 9.87 5.46
N LYS A 230 -20.85 10.34 6.52
CA LYS A 230 -20.64 11.76 6.77
C LYS A 230 -19.77 12.40 5.67
N ALA A 231 -18.62 11.81 5.34
CA ALA A 231 -17.71 12.36 4.35
C ALA A 231 -18.33 12.48 2.94
N GLN A 232 -19.18 11.53 2.58
CA GLN A 232 -19.89 11.49 1.30
C GLN A 232 -21.24 12.26 1.33
N GLY A 233 -21.67 12.80 2.48
CA GLY A 233 -22.93 13.55 2.62
C GLY A 233 -24.21 12.70 2.63
N TRP A 234 -24.12 11.39 2.91
CA TRP A 234 -25.28 10.50 3.03
C TRP A 234 -26.18 10.83 4.22
N ILE A 235 -25.59 11.34 5.32
CA ILE A 235 -26.35 11.68 6.53
C ILE A 235 -27.31 12.84 6.24
N GLU A 236 -26.78 13.90 5.64
CA GLU A 236 -27.53 15.08 5.23
C GLU A 236 -28.55 14.74 4.15
N TRP A 237 -28.14 13.97 3.14
CA TRP A 237 -29.04 13.51 2.07
C TRP A 237 -30.21 12.69 2.62
N ALA A 238 -29.96 11.72 3.50
CA ALA A 238 -31.01 10.87 4.08
C ALA A 238 -32.00 11.68 4.91
N LYS A 239 -31.50 12.67 5.68
CA LYS A 239 -32.33 13.62 6.43
C LYS A 239 -33.20 14.47 5.50
N GLN A 240 -32.62 15.02 4.42
CA GLN A 240 -33.34 15.84 3.45
C GLN A 240 -34.43 15.06 2.72
N LYS A 241 -34.15 13.80 2.36
CA LYS A 241 -35.09 12.94 1.62
C LYS A 241 -36.07 12.18 2.53
N GLY A 242 -35.91 12.27 3.85
CA GLY A 242 -36.74 11.53 4.82
C GLY A 242 -36.62 10.01 4.64
N VAL A 243 -35.41 9.50 4.38
CA VAL A 243 -35.13 8.08 4.17
C VAL A 243 -34.34 7.55 5.37
N LYS A 244 -34.65 6.33 5.83
CA LYS A 244 -33.90 5.71 6.91
C LYS A 244 -32.51 5.29 6.40
N LEU A 245 -31.46 5.79 7.04
CA LEU A 245 -30.07 5.40 6.80
C LEU A 245 -29.61 4.45 7.91
N VAL A 246 -29.23 3.22 7.55
CA VAL A 246 -28.94 2.14 8.51
C VAL A 246 -27.53 1.60 8.33
N ASN A 247 -26.75 1.65 9.40
CA ASN A 247 -25.55 0.81 9.54
C ASN A 247 -25.99 -0.59 9.99
N LEU A 248 -25.91 -1.60 9.12
CA LEU A 248 -26.24 -3.00 9.44
C LEU A 248 -25.38 -3.57 10.57
N SER A 249 -24.24 -2.94 10.86
CA SER A 249 -23.37 -3.30 11.98
C SER A 249 -23.87 -2.83 13.34
N ASP A 250 -24.81 -1.89 13.37
CA ASP A 250 -25.40 -1.32 14.60
C ASP A 250 -26.81 -1.85 14.90
N THR A 251 -27.33 -2.75 14.07
CA THR A 251 -28.67 -3.35 14.23
C THR A 251 -28.65 -4.53 15.21
N LYS A 252 -29.81 -5.15 15.45
CA LYS A 252 -29.88 -6.44 16.16
C LYS A 252 -29.13 -7.50 15.35
N ILE A 253 -28.03 -8.00 15.91
CA ILE A 253 -27.22 -9.07 15.30
C ILE A 253 -27.69 -10.43 15.80
N VAL A 254 -27.95 -11.35 14.88
CA VAL A 254 -28.44 -12.71 15.13
C VAL A 254 -27.55 -13.74 14.44
N TYR A 255 -27.67 -15.01 14.82
CA TYR A 255 -27.01 -16.10 14.08
C TYR A 255 -27.88 -16.56 12.92
N PHE A 256 -27.24 -16.86 11.79
CA PHE A 256 -27.83 -17.47 10.61
C PHE A 256 -27.11 -18.76 10.30
N ASP A 257 -27.87 -19.81 10.04
CA ASP A 257 -27.39 -21.11 9.62
C ASP A 257 -27.35 -21.17 8.09
N PHE A 258 -26.13 -21.14 7.53
CA PHE A 258 -25.85 -21.26 6.11
C PHE A 258 -25.84 -22.72 5.62
N GLY A 259 -25.95 -23.70 6.52
CA GLY A 259 -25.88 -25.12 6.22
C GLY A 259 -24.48 -25.72 6.38
N GLU A 260 -24.40 -27.05 6.47
CA GLU A 260 -23.15 -27.78 6.75
C GLU A 260 -22.12 -27.67 5.62
N GLU A 261 -22.59 -27.58 4.37
CA GLU A 261 -21.75 -27.42 3.17
C GLU A 261 -21.15 -26.00 3.06
N SER A 262 -21.67 -25.03 3.81
CA SER A 262 -21.18 -23.66 3.76
C SER A 262 -19.90 -23.49 4.56
N VAL A 263 -18.92 -22.80 3.98
CA VAL A 263 -17.70 -22.36 4.69
C VAL A 263 -18.02 -21.46 5.90
N LEU A 264 -19.20 -20.81 5.90
CA LEU A 264 -19.67 -19.99 7.02
C LEU A 264 -20.29 -20.82 8.14
N ARG A 265 -20.82 -22.00 7.84
CA ARG A 265 -21.67 -22.83 8.72
C ARG A 265 -22.73 -22.00 9.44
N ARG A 266 -22.40 -21.50 10.64
CA ARG A 266 -23.22 -20.55 11.37
C ARG A 266 -22.46 -19.25 11.56
N ASP A 267 -23.05 -18.15 11.09
CA ASP A 267 -22.43 -16.84 11.24
C ASP A 267 -23.43 -15.73 11.56
N ARG A 268 -22.89 -14.54 11.88
CA ARG A 268 -23.64 -13.38 12.34
C ARG A 268 -24.15 -12.54 11.18
N VAL A 269 -25.43 -12.20 11.22
CA VAL A 269 -26.10 -11.33 10.24
C VAL A 269 -26.92 -10.25 10.93
N SER A 270 -27.21 -9.16 10.21
CA SER A 270 -28.17 -8.15 10.66
C SER A 270 -29.59 -8.69 10.57
N LYS A 271 -30.40 -8.50 11.61
CA LYS A 271 -31.82 -8.90 11.58
C LYS A 271 -32.62 -8.16 10.50
N GLU A 272 -32.21 -6.95 10.12
CA GLU A 272 -32.84 -6.19 9.02
C GLU A 272 -32.72 -6.92 7.67
N MET A 273 -31.68 -7.75 7.45
CA MET A 273 -31.55 -8.56 6.23
C MET A 273 -32.60 -9.67 6.15
N LEU A 274 -33.01 -10.20 7.29
CA LEU A 274 -34.06 -11.24 7.39
C LEU A 274 -35.46 -10.63 7.25
N ASP A 275 -35.66 -9.44 7.81
CA ASP A 275 -36.97 -8.77 7.88
C ASP A 275 -37.33 -7.96 6.63
N ALA A 276 -36.38 -7.75 5.71
CA ALA A 276 -36.65 -7.08 4.45
C ALA A 276 -37.53 -7.95 3.54
N ASP A 277 -38.64 -7.39 3.05
CA ASP A 277 -39.53 -8.05 2.09
C ASP A 277 -38.92 -8.00 0.67
N VAL A 278 -38.11 -6.97 0.40
CA VAL A 278 -37.36 -6.79 -0.85
C VAL A 278 -35.96 -6.29 -0.56
N ILE A 279 -34.96 -6.85 -1.23
CA ILE A 279 -33.57 -6.38 -1.24
C ILE A 279 -33.23 -5.86 -2.64
N ILE A 280 -32.77 -4.60 -2.72
CA ILE A 280 -32.25 -4.01 -3.95
C ILE A 280 -30.77 -3.68 -3.75
N SER A 281 -29.89 -4.18 -4.62
CA SER A 281 -28.44 -3.91 -4.55
C SER A 281 -28.06 -2.82 -5.56
N ILE A 282 -27.37 -1.78 -5.09
CA ILE A 282 -26.82 -0.69 -5.92
C ILE A 282 -25.30 -0.64 -5.70
N PRO A 283 -24.52 -1.48 -6.41
CA PRO A 283 -23.06 -1.45 -6.34
C PRO A 283 -22.45 -0.41 -7.28
N ALA A 284 -21.21 -0.01 -7.03
CA ALA A 284 -20.41 0.73 -8.00
C ALA A 284 -19.77 -0.22 -9.04
N MET A 285 -19.70 0.19 -10.29
CA MET A 285 -18.98 -0.52 -11.36
C MET A 285 -17.48 -0.31 -11.21
N LYS A 286 -16.77 -1.25 -10.56
CA LYS A 286 -15.32 -1.12 -10.33
C LYS A 286 -14.55 -2.44 -10.25
N THR A 287 -13.29 -2.40 -10.68
CA THR A 287 -12.33 -3.51 -10.52
C THR A 287 -11.93 -3.67 -9.05
N HIS A 288 -11.40 -4.83 -8.70
CA HIS A 288 -10.96 -5.13 -7.34
C HIS A 288 -9.75 -6.07 -7.33
N LEU A 289 -8.69 -5.72 -6.59
CA LEU A 289 -7.42 -6.45 -6.58
C LEU A 289 -7.56 -7.93 -6.20
N MET A 290 -8.43 -8.29 -5.25
CA MET A 290 -8.50 -9.67 -4.73
C MET A 290 -9.57 -10.55 -5.37
N THR A 291 -10.62 -9.96 -5.96
CA THR A 291 -11.83 -10.67 -6.41
C THR A 291 -12.13 -10.38 -7.88
N GLY A 292 -11.22 -9.71 -8.59
CA GLY A 292 -11.42 -9.21 -9.95
C GLY A 292 -12.30 -7.96 -10.01
N VAL A 293 -13.50 -8.03 -9.40
CA VAL A 293 -14.54 -6.99 -9.47
C VAL A 293 -15.20 -6.72 -8.12
N THR A 294 -15.91 -5.59 -8.02
CA THR A 294 -16.84 -5.29 -6.90
C THR A 294 -18.27 -5.68 -7.24
N LEU A 295 -18.99 -4.90 -8.04
CA LEU A 295 -20.32 -5.23 -8.55
C LEU A 295 -21.30 -5.75 -7.47
N GLY A 296 -22.36 -6.43 -7.87
CA GLY A 296 -23.52 -6.77 -7.06
C GLY A 296 -23.24 -7.84 -6.01
N MET A 297 -22.61 -8.95 -6.39
CA MET A 297 -22.37 -10.08 -5.50
C MET A 297 -21.47 -9.67 -4.33
N LYS A 298 -20.37 -8.95 -4.59
CA LYS A 298 -19.47 -8.48 -3.52
C LYS A 298 -20.08 -7.33 -2.72
N ASN A 299 -20.97 -6.53 -3.30
CA ASN A 299 -21.72 -5.53 -2.54
C ASN A 299 -22.60 -6.19 -1.46
N MET A 300 -23.14 -7.38 -1.72
CA MET A 300 -23.88 -8.16 -0.72
C MET A 300 -22.98 -8.73 0.37
N TYR A 301 -21.74 -9.13 0.08
CA TYR A 301 -20.73 -9.39 1.12
C TYR A 301 -20.53 -8.18 2.06
N GLY A 302 -20.76 -6.97 1.53
CA GLY A 302 -20.83 -5.73 2.30
C GLY A 302 -21.80 -5.75 3.47
N THR A 303 -22.88 -6.54 3.40
CA THR A 303 -23.95 -6.57 4.42
C THR A 303 -23.57 -7.25 5.73
N LEU A 304 -22.51 -8.08 5.72
CA LEU A 304 -22.06 -8.77 6.92
C LEU A 304 -21.66 -7.75 8.01
N PRO A 305 -22.21 -7.87 9.23
CA PRO A 305 -21.99 -6.91 10.31
C PRO A 305 -20.61 -7.05 10.95
N GLU A 306 -19.89 -8.13 10.65
CA GLU A 306 -18.54 -8.35 11.14
C GLU A 306 -17.62 -7.18 10.74
N ILE A 307 -16.98 -6.58 11.74
CA ILE A 307 -16.01 -5.51 11.49
C ILE A 307 -14.71 -6.11 10.99
N ASP A 308 -14.26 -7.22 11.58
CA ASP A 308 -13.05 -7.91 11.16
C ASP A 308 -13.35 -8.91 10.06
N LYS A 309 -13.50 -8.38 8.85
CA LYS A 309 -13.77 -9.20 7.67
C LYS A 309 -12.54 -9.98 7.18
N ALA A 310 -11.37 -9.84 7.81
CA ALA A 310 -10.16 -10.59 7.43
C ALA A 310 -10.36 -12.10 7.62
N ARG A 311 -11.18 -12.52 8.60
CA ARG A 311 -11.54 -13.94 8.78
C ARG A 311 -12.21 -14.55 7.55
N TYR A 312 -12.96 -13.77 6.77
CA TYR A 312 -13.61 -14.29 5.56
C TYR A 312 -12.61 -14.55 4.44
N HIS A 313 -11.47 -13.87 4.45
CA HIS A 313 -10.38 -14.20 3.55
C HIS A 313 -9.71 -15.53 3.91
N GLN A 314 -9.67 -15.92 5.19
CA GLN A 314 -9.18 -17.24 5.61
C GLN A 314 -10.12 -18.38 5.19
N LEU A 315 -11.43 -18.12 5.12
CA LEU A 315 -12.44 -19.10 4.72
C LEU A 315 -12.57 -19.25 3.19
N GLY A 316 -11.84 -18.46 2.40
CA GLY A 316 -12.05 -18.31 0.96
C GLY A 316 -13.12 -17.27 0.66
N ILE A 317 -12.68 -16.07 0.27
CA ILE A 317 -13.60 -14.92 0.11
C ILE A 317 -14.68 -15.16 -0.95
N ASP A 318 -14.36 -15.83 -2.06
CA ASP A 318 -15.31 -16.09 -3.14
C ASP A 318 -16.43 -17.05 -2.72
N GLU A 319 -16.11 -18.08 -1.91
CA GLU A 319 -17.11 -18.97 -1.29
C GLU A 319 -18.01 -18.19 -0.33
N VAL A 320 -17.43 -17.31 0.50
CA VAL A 320 -18.22 -16.45 1.39
C VAL A 320 -19.16 -15.55 0.58
N ILE A 321 -18.67 -14.93 -0.49
CA ILE A 321 -19.50 -14.10 -1.39
C ILE A 321 -20.66 -14.92 -1.95
N TYR A 322 -20.40 -16.15 -2.42
CA TYR A 322 -21.44 -17.05 -2.92
C TYR A 322 -22.50 -17.33 -1.84
N TRP A 323 -22.11 -17.78 -0.65
CA TRP A 323 -23.07 -18.18 0.40
C TRP A 323 -23.91 -17.02 0.92
N ILE A 324 -23.36 -15.80 0.97
CA ILE A 324 -24.14 -14.60 1.30
C ILE A 324 -25.18 -14.30 0.22
N ASN A 325 -24.81 -14.39 -1.06
CA ASN A 325 -25.77 -14.19 -2.15
C ASN A 325 -26.78 -15.33 -2.26
N HIS A 326 -26.44 -16.55 -1.84
CA HIS A 326 -27.39 -17.66 -1.75
C HIS A 326 -28.43 -17.46 -0.62
N ALA A 327 -28.00 -16.91 0.52
CA ALA A 327 -28.87 -16.62 1.65
C ALA A 327 -29.74 -15.37 1.44
N PHE A 328 -29.14 -14.29 0.92
CA PHE A 328 -29.76 -12.97 0.78
C PHE A 328 -29.66 -12.47 -0.66
N THR A 329 -30.19 -13.24 -1.61
CA THR A 329 -30.17 -12.88 -3.03
C THR A 329 -30.93 -11.57 -3.26
N PRO A 330 -30.32 -10.53 -3.88
CA PRO A 330 -31.04 -9.32 -4.25
C PRO A 330 -32.18 -9.63 -5.22
N ASN A 331 -33.34 -9.04 -5.00
CA ASN A 331 -34.48 -9.16 -5.92
C ASN A 331 -34.28 -8.31 -7.18
N LEU A 332 -33.48 -7.25 -7.08
CA LEU A 332 -33.09 -6.37 -8.17
C LEU A 332 -31.67 -5.87 -7.92
N THR A 333 -30.80 -5.95 -8.91
CA THR A 333 -29.45 -5.37 -8.88
C THR A 333 -29.37 -4.26 -9.92
N ILE A 334 -28.90 -3.08 -9.52
CA ILE A 334 -28.71 -1.90 -10.39
C ILE A 334 -27.26 -1.44 -10.23
N ILE A 335 -26.39 -1.84 -11.14
CA ILE A 335 -24.98 -1.49 -11.12
C ILE A 335 -24.81 -0.06 -11.64
N ASP A 336 -24.24 0.78 -10.78
CA ASP A 336 -23.95 2.17 -11.06
C ASP A 336 -22.58 2.31 -11.75
N GLY A 337 -22.61 2.48 -13.06
CA GLY A 337 -21.47 2.87 -13.88
C GLY A 337 -21.57 4.32 -14.36
N SER A 338 -22.24 5.21 -13.63
CA SER A 338 -22.19 6.66 -13.92
C SER A 338 -20.74 7.16 -13.91
N ILE A 339 -20.00 6.81 -12.86
CA ILE A 339 -18.54 6.92 -12.77
C ILE A 339 -18.00 5.59 -12.28
N GLY A 340 -17.35 4.86 -13.17
CA GLY A 340 -16.70 3.59 -12.87
C GLY A 340 -15.30 3.75 -12.29
N GLY A 341 -14.74 2.66 -11.74
CA GLY A 341 -13.37 2.62 -11.20
C GLY A 341 -12.52 1.48 -11.76
N GLU A 342 -11.44 1.81 -12.46
CA GLU A 342 -10.47 0.84 -12.98
C GLU A 342 -9.16 0.79 -12.15
N THR A 343 -8.20 -0.05 -12.54
CA THR A 343 -6.89 -0.31 -11.91
C THR A 343 -6.97 -1.07 -10.57
N VAL A 344 -6.16 -0.69 -9.56
CA VAL A 344 -5.93 -1.43 -8.31
C VAL A 344 -6.93 -0.97 -7.24
N GLY A 345 -8.20 -1.30 -7.48
CA GLY A 345 -9.26 -1.11 -6.49
C GLY A 345 -9.09 -2.01 -5.24
N PRO A 346 -9.64 -1.63 -4.08
CA PRO A 346 -10.61 -0.55 -3.88
C PRO A 346 -10.02 0.80 -3.46
N LEU A 347 -8.71 0.89 -3.19
CA LEU A 347 -8.08 2.07 -2.59
C LEU A 347 -7.34 2.96 -3.59
N SER A 348 -7.03 2.45 -4.78
CA SER A 348 -6.36 3.17 -5.85
C SER A 348 -7.10 2.92 -7.17
N CYS A 349 -8.30 3.48 -7.30
CA CYS A 349 -9.09 3.42 -8.53
C CYS A 349 -8.90 4.69 -9.37
N ASP A 350 -8.71 4.53 -10.67
CA ASP A 350 -8.83 5.61 -11.64
C ASP A 350 -10.29 5.73 -12.09
N ALA A 351 -10.80 6.96 -12.18
CA ALA A 351 -12.18 7.20 -12.56
C ALA A 351 -12.42 7.03 -14.06
N VAL A 352 -13.51 6.34 -14.42
CA VAL A 352 -14.00 6.16 -15.80
C VAL A 352 -15.38 6.80 -15.90
N ASP A 353 -15.55 7.89 -16.65
CA ASP A 353 -16.85 8.51 -16.92
C ASP A 353 -17.66 7.63 -17.91
N PHE A 354 -18.19 6.52 -17.40
CA PHE A 354 -18.74 5.44 -18.23
C PHE A 354 -20.23 5.61 -18.55
N ARG A 355 -20.95 6.41 -17.74
CA ARG A 355 -22.37 6.80 -17.93
C ARG A 355 -23.30 5.65 -18.32
N THR A 356 -23.08 4.48 -17.74
CA THR A 356 -23.83 3.28 -18.09
C THR A 356 -24.43 2.65 -16.84
N ILE A 357 -25.73 2.37 -16.87
CA ILE A 357 -26.45 1.68 -15.80
C ILE A 357 -26.81 0.28 -16.32
N VAL A 358 -26.51 -0.73 -15.52
CA VAL A 358 -26.89 -2.13 -15.79
C VAL A 358 -27.88 -2.55 -14.72
N ALA A 359 -29.03 -3.13 -15.09
CA ALA A 359 -29.97 -3.70 -14.14
C ALA A 359 -30.33 -5.13 -14.50
N SER A 360 -30.57 -5.97 -13.48
CA SER A 360 -31.09 -7.32 -13.66
C SER A 360 -31.88 -7.80 -12.44
N ASN A 361 -32.83 -8.72 -12.67
CA ASN A 361 -33.46 -9.52 -11.62
C ASN A 361 -32.56 -10.67 -11.11
N SER A 362 -31.37 -10.84 -11.68
CA SER A 362 -30.35 -11.84 -11.32
C SER A 362 -29.03 -11.13 -11.07
N VAL A 363 -28.52 -11.19 -9.83
CA VAL A 363 -27.24 -10.55 -9.46
C VAL A 363 -26.06 -11.12 -10.26
N VAL A 364 -26.08 -12.43 -10.54
CA VAL A 364 -25.04 -13.12 -11.32
C VAL A 364 -25.01 -12.58 -12.75
N THR A 365 -26.19 -12.39 -13.35
CA THR A 365 -26.32 -11.89 -14.73
C THR A 365 -25.95 -10.41 -14.81
N ALA A 366 -26.36 -9.59 -13.85
CA ALA A 366 -25.91 -8.20 -13.77
C ALA A 366 -24.38 -8.11 -13.70
N ASP A 367 -23.76 -8.91 -12.83
CA ASP A 367 -22.31 -8.90 -12.63
C ASP A 367 -21.56 -9.40 -13.87
N ALA A 368 -22.05 -10.47 -14.52
CA ALA A 368 -21.46 -10.97 -15.76
C ALA A 368 -21.50 -9.95 -16.90
N ILE A 369 -22.65 -9.29 -17.11
CA ILE A 369 -22.79 -8.24 -18.14
C ILE A 369 -21.86 -7.06 -17.84
N ALA A 370 -21.85 -6.57 -16.60
CA ALA A 370 -20.95 -5.47 -16.22
C ALA A 370 -19.47 -5.86 -16.31
N ALA A 371 -19.10 -7.11 -15.99
CA ALA A 371 -17.74 -7.60 -16.12
C ALA A 371 -17.28 -7.65 -17.59
N GLN A 372 -18.14 -8.08 -18.53
CA GLN A 372 -17.85 -7.98 -19.97
C GLN A 372 -17.57 -6.55 -20.40
N MET A 373 -18.39 -5.59 -19.95
CA MET A 373 -18.16 -4.17 -20.24
C MET A 373 -16.83 -3.65 -19.69
N MET A 374 -16.29 -4.28 -18.64
CA MET A 374 -14.98 -3.99 -18.05
C MET A 374 -13.83 -4.78 -18.69
N GLY A 375 -14.10 -5.67 -19.66
CA GLY A 375 -13.08 -6.44 -20.39
C GLY A 375 -12.78 -7.82 -19.84
N PHE A 376 -13.71 -8.43 -19.10
CA PHE A 376 -13.69 -9.87 -18.80
C PHE A 376 -14.49 -10.61 -19.87
N ASP A 377 -13.80 -11.29 -20.78
CA ASP A 377 -14.41 -11.93 -21.95
C ASP A 377 -15.31 -13.11 -21.52
N ASN A 378 -14.90 -13.86 -20.50
CA ASN A 378 -15.70 -14.93 -19.91
C ASN A 378 -15.76 -14.79 -18.38
N PRO A 379 -16.66 -13.93 -17.86
CA PRO A 379 -16.79 -13.69 -16.42
C PRO A 379 -17.11 -14.96 -15.62
N GLY A 380 -17.82 -15.91 -16.23
CA GLY A 380 -18.17 -17.19 -15.63
C GLY A 380 -16.98 -18.13 -15.42
N GLU A 381 -15.82 -17.85 -16.03
CA GLU A 381 -14.59 -18.60 -15.82
C GLU A 381 -13.49 -17.76 -15.15
N GLU A 382 -13.45 -16.45 -15.41
CA GLU A 382 -12.41 -15.55 -14.93
C GLU A 382 -12.64 -15.05 -13.50
N ILE A 383 -13.90 -14.99 -13.03
CA ILE A 383 -14.25 -14.42 -11.73
C ILE A 383 -14.86 -15.51 -10.84
N GLU A 384 -14.10 -15.95 -9.84
CA GLU A 384 -14.40 -17.16 -9.06
C GLU A 384 -15.79 -17.18 -8.40
N HIS A 385 -16.23 -16.10 -7.75
CA HIS A 385 -17.57 -16.07 -7.14
C HIS A 385 -18.72 -16.05 -8.17
N ILE A 386 -18.50 -15.48 -9.36
CA ILE A 386 -19.48 -15.54 -10.47
C ILE A 386 -19.55 -16.96 -11.01
N LYS A 387 -18.39 -17.59 -11.22
CA LYS A 387 -18.27 -19.00 -11.61
C LYS A 387 -19.02 -19.93 -10.65
N LEU A 388 -18.73 -19.82 -9.34
CA LEU A 388 -19.39 -20.61 -8.31
C LEU A 388 -20.92 -20.43 -8.34
N ALA A 389 -21.38 -19.20 -8.53
CA ALA A 389 -22.81 -18.91 -8.59
C ALA A 389 -23.48 -19.46 -9.86
N HIS A 390 -22.79 -19.45 -10.99
CA HIS A 390 -23.24 -20.05 -12.24
C HIS A 390 -23.32 -21.58 -12.14
N GLU A 391 -22.23 -22.23 -11.75
CA GLU A 391 -22.13 -23.70 -11.64
C GLU A 391 -23.12 -24.27 -10.60
N ARG A 392 -23.36 -23.54 -9.51
CA ARG A 392 -24.31 -23.92 -8.45
C ARG A 392 -25.72 -23.38 -8.68
N THR A 393 -26.05 -22.94 -9.89
CA THR A 393 -27.41 -22.57 -10.33
C THR A 393 -28.08 -21.44 -9.54
N LEU A 394 -27.29 -20.53 -8.95
CA LEU A 394 -27.82 -19.32 -8.31
C LEU A 394 -28.25 -18.27 -9.33
N GLY A 395 -27.62 -18.27 -10.51
CA GLY A 395 -27.98 -17.41 -11.64
C GLY A 395 -27.20 -17.79 -12.89
N ASP A 396 -27.33 -16.98 -13.95
CA ASP A 396 -26.74 -17.26 -15.26
C ASP A 396 -25.66 -16.23 -15.62
N ALA A 397 -24.47 -16.72 -15.95
CA ALA A 397 -23.31 -15.93 -16.38
C ALA A 397 -22.93 -16.17 -17.85
N SER A 398 -23.68 -17.01 -18.60
CA SER A 398 -23.37 -17.32 -20.01
C SER A 398 -23.91 -16.31 -21.01
N GLN A 399 -24.58 -15.25 -20.55
CA GLN A 399 -25.14 -14.22 -21.41
C GLN A 399 -24.02 -13.36 -22.00
N GLU A 400 -23.96 -13.25 -23.32
CA GLU A 400 -23.03 -12.35 -24.02
C GLU A 400 -23.67 -10.99 -24.27
N PHE A 401 -22.94 -9.91 -24.00
CA PHE A 401 -23.40 -8.55 -24.22
C PHE A 401 -22.93 -8.02 -25.58
N ASP A 402 -23.87 -7.61 -26.42
CA ASP A 402 -23.57 -6.93 -27.68
C ASP A 402 -23.36 -5.42 -27.46
N PHE A 403 -22.12 -4.97 -27.57
CA PHE A 403 -21.77 -3.54 -27.48
C PHE A 403 -22.41 -2.68 -28.57
N ALA A 404 -22.82 -3.26 -29.71
CA ALA A 404 -23.52 -2.52 -30.76
C ALA A 404 -24.93 -2.08 -30.35
N ALA A 405 -25.49 -2.64 -29.27
CA ALA A 405 -26.76 -2.21 -28.70
C ALA A 405 -26.68 -0.85 -27.98
N LEU A 406 -25.48 -0.32 -27.75
CA LEU A 406 -25.27 0.96 -27.07
C LEU A 406 -25.38 2.14 -28.06
N PRO A 407 -25.89 3.30 -27.61
CA PRO A 407 -26.11 4.47 -28.47
C PRO A 407 -24.80 5.05 -29.06
N TYR A 408 -23.66 4.80 -28.41
CA TYR A 408 -22.34 5.20 -28.88
C TYR A 408 -21.24 4.34 -28.22
N THR A 409 -20.10 4.27 -28.90
CA THR A 409 -18.91 3.58 -28.40
C THR A 409 -18.12 4.45 -27.42
N HIS A 410 -17.62 3.83 -26.35
CA HIS A 410 -16.76 4.45 -25.36
C HIS A 410 -15.36 3.81 -25.43
N SER A 411 -14.30 4.60 -25.26
CA SER A 411 -12.91 4.11 -25.38
C SER A 411 -12.55 2.98 -24.41
N SER A 412 -13.26 2.89 -23.28
CA SER A 412 -13.08 1.85 -22.27
C SER A 412 -14.00 0.64 -22.48
N ASP A 413 -14.85 0.58 -23.51
CA ASP A 413 -15.73 -0.58 -23.73
C ASP A 413 -14.91 -1.87 -23.87
N GLY A 414 -15.07 -2.81 -22.93
CA GLY A 414 -14.33 -4.07 -22.90
C GLY A 414 -12.82 -3.92 -22.63
N ASN A 415 -12.35 -2.72 -22.24
CA ASN A 415 -10.93 -2.38 -22.22
C ASN A 415 -10.50 -1.65 -20.94
N TRP A 416 -11.11 -1.95 -19.80
CA TRP A 416 -10.69 -1.33 -18.54
C TRP A 416 -9.31 -1.85 -18.13
N LYS A 417 -8.54 -1.01 -17.44
CA LYS A 417 -7.29 -1.45 -16.80
C LYS A 417 -7.61 -2.36 -15.62
N ARG A 418 -7.34 -3.66 -15.77
CA ARG A 418 -7.58 -4.67 -14.73
C ARG A 418 -6.33 -4.91 -13.87
N PRO A 419 -6.47 -5.27 -12.58
CA PRO A 419 -5.38 -5.88 -11.82
C PRO A 419 -4.87 -7.13 -12.54
N ASP A 420 -3.56 -7.36 -12.52
CA ASP A 420 -2.98 -8.58 -13.09
C ASP A 420 -3.47 -9.81 -12.30
N PRO A 421 -4.13 -10.80 -12.94
CA PRO A 421 -4.71 -11.94 -12.24
C PRO A 421 -3.70 -12.77 -11.45
N GLU A 422 -2.46 -12.88 -11.92
CA GLU A 422 -1.42 -13.62 -11.21
C GLU A 422 -0.96 -12.83 -9.98
N VAL A 423 -0.85 -11.51 -10.10
CA VAL A 423 -0.53 -10.65 -8.95
C VAL A 423 -1.64 -10.69 -7.90
N ALA A 424 -2.91 -10.69 -8.31
CA ALA A 424 -4.04 -10.89 -7.42
C ALA A 424 -3.91 -12.20 -6.63
N LYS A 425 -3.58 -13.31 -7.31
CA LYS A 425 -3.32 -14.62 -6.67
C LYS A 425 -2.15 -14.57 -5.70
N PHE A 426 -1.06 -13.86 -6.01
CA PHE A 426 0.07 -13.68 -5.09
C PHE A 426 -0.35 -13.01 -3.79
N TYR A 427 -1.06 -11.88 -3.90
CA TYR A 427 -1.52 -11.13 -2.74
C TYR A 427 -2.46 -11.98 -1.89
N THR A 428 -3.43 -12.65 -2.51
CA THR A 428 -4.34 -13.56 -1.80
C THR A 428 -3.59 -14.68 -1.09
N TRP A 429 -2.59 -15.30 -1.75
CA TRP A 429 -1.74 -16.32 -1.13
C TRP A 429 -0.93 -15.76 0.06
N GLY A 430 -0.29 -14.60 -0.11
CA GLY A 430 0.55 -13.97 0.91
C GLY A 430 -0.26 -13.59 2.15
N ILE A 431 -1.43 -12.98 1.93
CA ILE A 431 -2.39 -12.67 2.99
C ILE A 431 -2.81 -13.96 3.71
N HIS A 432 -3.16 -15.00 2.96
CA HIS A 432 -3.55 -16.28 3.55
C HIS A 432 -2.44 -16.90 4.42
N GLN A 433 -1.17 -16.82 4.01
CA GLN A 433 -0.07 -17.32 4.87
C GLN A 433 0.11 -16.47 6.13
N ILE A 434 0.04 -15.14 6.02
CA ILE A 434 0.17 -14.22 7.16
C ILE A 434 -0.97 -14.47 8.17
N LEU A 435 -2.20 -14.60 7.67
CA LEU A 435 -3.38 -14.79 8.49
C LEU A 435 -3.46 -16.18 9.15
N LYS A 436 -2.64 -17.16 8.77
CA LYS A 436 -2.54 -18.44 9.50
C LYS A 436 -1.85 -18.31 10.86
N ILE A 437 -1.07 -17.25 11.06
CA ILE A 437 -0.36 -17.05 12.31
C ILE A 437 -1.35 -16.50 13.36
N PRO A 438 -1.56 -17.19 14.50
CA PRO A 438 -2.53 -16.74 15.51
C PRO A 438 -2.25 -15.31 16.00
N GLY A 439 -3.28 -14.45 16.00
CA GLY A 439 -3.20 -13.05 16.45
C GLY A 439 -2.65 -12.05 15.42
N TRP A 440 -2.19 -12.53 14.26
CA TRP A 440 -1.69 -11.66 13.18
C TRP A 440 -2.78 -11.03 12.33
N ASP A 441 -4.03 -11.48 12.45
CA ASP A 441 -5.21 -10.81 11.88
C ASP A 441 -5.26 -9.34 12.31
N THR A 442 -5.07 -9.09 13.60
CA THR A 442 -5.10 -7.75 14.16
C THR A 442 -3.91 -6.93 13.69
N PHE A 443 -2.69 -7.50 13.63
CA PHE A 443 -1.50 -6.82 13.11
C PHE A 443 -1.63 -6.48 11.62
N PHE A 444 -2.09 -7.43 10.80
CA PHE A 444 -2.34 -7.23 9.37
C PHE A 444 -3.39 -6.14 9.15
N ASN A 445 -4.48 -6.18 9.92
CA ASN A 445 -5.53 -5.16 9.87
C ASN A 445 -5.01 -3.77 10.25
N ILE A 446 -4.14 -3.63 11.27
CA ILE A 446 -3.56 -2.32 11.62
C ILE A 446 -2.54 -1.87 10.58
N GLY A 447 -1.68 -2.79 10.12
CA GLY A 447 -0.63 -2.50 9.16
C GLY A 447 -1.21 -2.00 7.86
N ALA A 448 -2.21 -2.69 7.32
CA ALA A 448 -2.92 -2.20 6.15
C ALA A 448 -3.79 -0.96 6.45
N ASP A 449 -4.25 -0.73 7.69
CA ASP A 449 -5.02 0.47 8.07
C ASP A 449 -4.12 1.69 7.93
N PHE A 450 -2.90 1.56 8.45
CA PHE A 450 -1.88 2.58 8.35
C PHE A 450 -1.38 2.73 6.90
N PHE A 451 -0.88 1.66 6.29
CA PHE A 451 -0.16 1.71 5.01
C PHE A 451 -1.04 1.86 3.78
N LEU A 452 -2.31 1.41 3.81
CA LEU A 452 -3.20 1.47 2.66
C LEU A 452 -4.27 2.56 2.76
N TYR A 453 -4.74 2.88 3.96
CA TYR A 453 -5.84 3.82 4.16
C TYR A 453 -5.41 5.16 4.77
N ASP A 454 -4.69 5.15 5.89
CA ASP A 454 -4.29 6.38 6.58
C ASP A 454 -3.20 7.13 5.79
N THR A 455 -2.20 6.44 5.23
CA THR A 455 -1.21 7.04 4.30
C THR A 455 -1.89 7.69 3.08
N ALA A 456 -2.91 7.04 2.51
CA ALA A 456 -3.64 7.54 1.35
C ALA A 456 -4.42 8.84 1.62
N ARG A 457 -4.58 9.23 2.89
CA ARG A 457 -5.30 10.43 3.32
C ARG A 457 -4.40 11.54 3.84
N LEU A 458 -3.15 11.24 4.14
CA LEU A 458 -2.20 12.24 4.58
C LEU A 458 -1.82 13.15 3.38
N PRO A 459 -1.86 14.49 3.53
CA PRO A 459 -1.74 15.45 2.43
C PRO A 459 -0.51 15.26 1.52
N LEU A 460 0.57 14.68 2.05
CA LEU A 460 1.76 14.31 1.27
C LEU A 460 1.72 12.85 0.81
N LEU A 461 1.46 11.90 1.71
CA LEU A 461 1.56 10.46 1.42
C LEU A 461 0.49 9.96 0.44
N LYS A 462 -0.64 10.67 0.29
CA LYS A 462 -1.68 10.33 -0.69
C LYS A 462 -1.17 10.25 -2.13
N TYR A 463 -0.15 11.05 -2.48
CA TYR A 463 0.49 11.03 -3.80
C TYR A 463 1.51 9.88 -3.93
N PHE A 464 2.02 9.36 -2.81
CA PHE A 464 2.97 8.25 -2.77
C PHE A 464 2.28 6.89 -2.73
N THR A 465 1.09 6.78 -2.13
CA THR A 465 0.40 5.50 -1.95
C THR A 465 0.14 4.75 -3.27
N PRO A 466 -0.38 5.37 -4.34
CA PRO A 466 -0.55 4.69 -5.62
C PRO A 466 0.77 4.16 -6.18
N ALA A 467 1.85 4.97 -6.10
CA ALA A 467 3.17 4.57 -6.54
C ALA A 467 3.74 3.42 -5.72
N PHE A 468 3.57 3.45 -4.40
CA PHE A 468 3.99 2.39 -3.49
C PHE A 468 3.25 1.08 -3.77
N LEU A 469 1.92 1.14 -3.94
CA LEU A 469 1.11 -0.02 -4.32
C LEU A 469 1.52 -0.57 -5.69
N GLN A 470 1.81 0.30 -6.65
CA GLN A 470 2.33 -0.12 -7.95
C GLN A 470 3.70 -0.79 -7.81
N ILE A 471 4.61 -0.26 -6.97
CA ILE A 471 5.91 -0.89 -6.70
C ILE A 471 5.72 -2.26 -6.06
N LEU A 472 4.83 -2.41 -5.08
CA LEU A 472 4.52 -3.72 -4.50
C LEU A 472 3.94 -4.68 -5.55
N HIS A 473 3.02 -4.19 -6.39
CA HIS A 473 2.44 -4.95 -7.50
C HIS A 473 3.51 -5.40 -8.50
N ASP A 474 4.43 -4.49 -8.87
CA ASP A 474 5.54 -4.81 -9.76
C ASP A 474 6.49 -5.80 -9.10
N ILE A 475 6.81 -5.65 -7.81
CA ILE A 475 7.63 -6.61 -7.05
C ILE A 475 6.97 -7.99 -7.04
N ALA A 476 5.65 -8.05 -6.80
CA ALA A 476 4.87 -9.27 -6.82
C ALA A 476 4.88 -9.91 -8.21
N LYS A 477 4.48 -9.17 -9.25
CA LYS A 477 4.53 -9.59 -10.66
C LYS A 477 5.93 -10.07 -11.05
N TRP A 478 6.94 -9.40 -10.55
CA TRP A 478 8.31 -9.68 -10.88
C TRP A 478 8.87 -10.89 -10.10
N SER A 479 8.37 -11.17 -8.90
CA SER A 479 8.64 -12.42 -8.15
C SER A 479 7.94 -13.63 -8.76
N MET A 480 6.83 -13.38 -9.46
CA MET A 480 6.08 -14.35 -10.24
C MET A 480 6.67 -14.44 -11.65
N VAL A 481 7.67 -15.30 -11.78
CA VAL A 481 8.40 -15.50 -13.03
C VAL A 481 7.44 -15.98 -14.14
N GLU A 482 7.20 -15.14 -15.15
CA GLU A 482 6.85 -15.62 -16.50
C GLU A 482 7.82 -16.74 -16.89
N LYS A 483 7.30 -17.88 -17.41
CA LYS A 483 8.13 -19.04 -17.79
C LYS A 483 9.38 -18.59 -18.54
N PRO A 484 10.59 -18.75 -17.96
CA PRO A 484 11.75 -18.04 -18.46
C PRO A 484 12.19 -18.65 -19.78
N THR A 485 12.23 -17.82 -20.83
CA THR A 485 12.74 -18.20 -22.15
C THR A 485 14.17 -18.72 -22.04
N PRO A 486 14.64 -19.62 -22.95
CA PRO A 486 16.01 -20.12 -22.94
C PRO A 486 17.06 -19.00 -22.88
N ASP A 487 16.84 -17.91 -23.62
CA ASP A 487 17.73 -16.75 -23.64
C ASP A 487 17.75 -15.99 -22.31
N SER A 488 16.59 -15.83 -21.65
CA SER A 488 16.54 -15.20 -20.33
C SER A 488 17.26 -16.03 -19.27
N ARG A 489 17.19 -17.37 -19.34
CA ARG A 489 17.94 -18.27 -18.45
C ARG A 489 19.44 -18.16 -18.68
N LYS A 490 19.87 -18.16 -19.94
CA LYS A 490 21.28 -17.99 -20.30
C LYS A 490 21.82 -16.65 -19.79
N ARG A 491 21.12 -15.54 -20.05
CA ARG A 491 21.47 -14.20 -19.55
C ARG A 491 21.61 -14.18 -18.03
N LYS A 492 20.62 -14.68 -17.29
CA LYS A 492 20.63 -14.73 -15.82
C LYS A 492 21.84 -15.50 -15.29
N ARG A 493 22.13 -16.68 -15.86
CA ARG A 493 23.30 -17.49 -15.48
C ARG A 493 24.62 -16.79 -15.78
N THR A 494 24.76 -16.21 -16.96
CA THR A 494 25.97 -15.46 -17.35
C THR A 494 26.21 -14.27 -16.43
N ASN A 495 25.19 -13.45 -16.18
CA ASN A 495 25.33 -12.29 -15.30
C ASN A 495 25.64 -12.71 -13.86
N LEU A 496 25.00 -13.77 -13.36
CA LEU A 496 25.27 -14.27 -12.02
C LEU A 496 26.69 -14.81 -11.89
N ALA A 497 27.20 -15.54 -12.89
CA ALA A 497 28.58 -16.03 -12.88
C ALA A 497 29.60 -14.88 -12.85
N ILE A 498 29.39 -13.84 -13.69
CA ILE A 498 30.23 -12.65 -13.71
C ILE A 498 30.13 -11.89 -12.37
N TYR A 499 28.90 -11.70 -11.86
CA TYR A 499 28.66 -11.06 -10.56
C TYR A 499 29.36 -11.80 -9.42
N SER A 500 29.30 -13.13 -9.39
CA SER A 500 29.94 -13.95 -8.36
C SER A 500 31.45 -13.73 -8.31
N ILE A 501 32.11 -13.48 -9.44
CA ILE A 501 33.54 -13.14 -9.46
C ILE A 501 33.77 -11.82 -8.71
N PHE A 502 33.01 -10.77 -9.01
CA PHE A 502 33.14 -9.48 -8.33
C PHE A 502 32.80 -9.57 -6.84
N ALA A 503 31.74 -10.29 -6.48
CA ALA A 503 31.35 -10.53 -5.10
C ALA A 503 32.44 -11.26 -4.31
N LEU A 504 33.04 -12.30 -4.91
CA LEU A 504 34.17 -13.02 -4.31
C LEU A 504 35.40 -12.14 -4.14
N LEU A 505 35.77 -11.34 -5.16
CA LEU A 505 36.90 -10.40 -5.04
C LEU A 505 36.65 -9.33 -3.97
N SER A 506 35.43 -8.82 -3.88
CA SER A 506 35.04 -7.87 -2.82
C SER A 506 35.08 -8.52 -1.44
N LEU A 507 34.57 -9.74 -1.29
CA LEU A 507 34.65 -10.51 -0.03
C LEU A 507 36.09 -10.82 0.37
N LEU A 508 36.94 -11.19 -0.60
CA LEU A 508 38.37 -11.41 -0.36
C LEU A 508 39.03 -10.13 0.15
N GLY A 509 38.77 -8.98 -0.48
CA GLY A 509 39.26 -7.69 0.01
C GLY A 509 38.74 -7.32 1.40
N PHE A 510 37.46 -7.59 1.66
CA PHE A 510 36.82 -7.35 2.95
C PHE A 510 37.47 -8.18 4.07
N ILE A 511 37.83 -9.43 3.77
CA ILE A 511 38.48 -10.31 4.75
C ILE A 511 39.97 -9.97 4.87
N SER A 512 40.70 -9.85 3.76
CA SER A 512 42.14 -9.65 3.75
C SER A 512 42.56 -8.27 4.28
N GLY A 513 41.74 -7.24 4.07
CA GLY A 513 41.95 -5.90 4.61
C GLY A 513 41.50 -5.74 6.08
N GLY A 514 41.13 -6.83 6.76
CA GLY A 514 40.74 -6.80 8.18
C GLY A 514 39.37 -6.18 8.45
N TYR A 515 38.58 -5.85 7.43
CA TYR A 515 37.27 -5.20 7.61
C TYR A 515 36.28 -6.09 8.36
N LEU A 516 36.30 -7.42 8.14
CA LEU A 516 35.40 -8.33 8.85
C LEU A 516 35.60 -8.28 10.38
N ALA A 517 36.84 -8.16 10.84
CA ALA A 517 37.16 -8.12 12.28
C ALA A 517 36.81 -6.78 12.94
N ASN A 518 36.79 -5.69 12.16
CA ASN A 518 36.62 -4.32 12.65
C ASN A 518 35.25 -3.72 12.33
N SER A 519 34.47 -4.31 11.43
CA SER A 519 33.15 -3.79 11.04
C SER A 519 32.10 -3.98 12.14
N SER A 520 31.24 -2.97 12.31
CA SER A 520 30.03 -3.15 13.12
C SER A 520 29.08 -4.17 12.49
N PHE A 521 28.23 -4.79 13.32
CA PHE A 521 27.15 -5.65 12.83
C PHE A 521 26.27 -4.94 11.78
N GLY A 522 26.00 -3.64 11.98
CA GLY A 522 25.23 -2.83 11.05
C GLY A 522 25.90 -2.70 9.68
N PHE A 523 27.20 -2.43 9.64
CA PHE A 523 27.95 -2.37 8.38
C PHE A 523 27.99 -3.72 7.67
N ALA A 524 28.32 -4.80 8.38
CA ALA A 524 28.38 -6.15 7.81
C ALA A 524 27.03 -6.60 7.25
N LEU A 525 25.94 -6.33 7.99
CA LEU A 525 24.58 -6.64 7.55
C LEU A 525 24.18 -5.80 6.32
N GLY A 526 24.51 -4.50 6.31
CA GLY A 526 24.27 -3.62 5.18
C GLY A 526 25.02 -4.06 3.91
N PHE A 527 26.28 -4.47 4.06
CA PHE A 527 27.08 -4.99 2.96
C PHE A 527 26.55 -6.34 2.44
N MET A 528 26.12 -7.23 3.33
CA MET A 528 25.44 -8.47 2.95
C MET A 528 24.16 -8.20 2.15
N PHE A 529 23.33 -7.24 2.57
CA PHE A 529 22.17 -6.83 1.80
C PHE A 529 22.55 -6.24 0.45
N ALA A 530 23.59 -5.42 0.37
CA ALA A 530 24.09 -4.88 -0.90
C ALA A 530 24.52 -6.01 -1.86
N LEU A 531 25.17 -7.06 -1.36
CA LEU A 531 25.50 -8.25 -2.15
C LEU A 531 24.22 -8.94 -2.68
N ILE A 532 23.26 -9.22 -1.81
CA ILE A 532 22.00 -9.90 -2.19
C ILE A 532 21.24 -9.06 -3.25
N PHE A 533 21.07 -7.76 -3.01
CA PHE A 533 20.39 -6.88 -3.95
C PHE A 533 21.16 -6.72 -5.25
N ALA A 534 22.49 -6.59 -5.23
CA ALA A 534 23.28 -6.49 -6.45
C ALA A 534 23.19 -7.76 -7.30
N ALA A 535 23.26 -8.95 -6.69
CA ALA A 535 23.05 -10.23 -7.39
C ALA A 535 21.69 -10.24 -8.08
N TRP A 536 20.67 -9.81 -7.34
CA TRP A 536 19.29 -9.71 -7.80
C TRP A 536 19.13 -8.77 -9.00
N PHE A 537 19.72 -7.57 -8.93
CA PHE A 537 19.71 -6.60 -10.03
C PHE A 537 20.55 -7.06 -11.22
N ALA A 538 21.73 -7.62 -10.99
CA ALA A 538 22.61 -8.13 -12.04
C ALA A 538 21.92 -9.16 -12.91
N MET A 539 21.16 -10.10 -12.33
CA MET A 539 20.38 -11.09 -13.10
C MET A 539 19.33 -10.46 -14.04
N LYS A 540 18.85 -9.26 -13.73
CA LYS A 540 17.87 -8.53 -14.56
C LYS A 540 18.52 -7.65 -15.60
N MET A 541 19.78 -7.24 -15.41
CA MET A 541 20.40 -6.31 -16.32
C MET A 541 20.70 -6.93 -17.69
N LYS A 542 20.66 -6.13 -18.76
CA LYS A 542 21.23 -6.55 -20.05
C LYS A 542 22.73 -6.83 -19.87
N THR A 543 23.23 -8.00 -20.27
CA THR A 543 24.61 -8.44 -20.00
C THR A 543 25.66 -7.41 -20.41
N LYS A 544 25.56 -6.84 -21.62
CA LYS A 544 26.48 -5.81 -22.10
C LYS A 544 26.51 -4.58 -21.18
N LEU A 545 25.33 -4.14 -20.73
CA LEU A 545 25.19 -2.96 -19.88
C LEU A 545 25.65 -3.23 -18.45
N PHE A 546 25.37 -4.42 -17.91
CA PHE A 546 25.89 -4.87 -16.62
C PHE A 546 27.42 -4.89 -16.59
N VAL A 547 28.06 -5.47 -17.61
CA VAL A 547 29.52 -5.52 -17.73
C VAL A 547 30.09 -4.11 -17.87
N ALA A 548 29.52 -3.27 -18.74
CA ALA A 548 29.98 -1.89 -18.94
C ALA A 548 29.89 -1.05 -17.67
N VAL A 549 28.78 -1.11 -16.94
CA VAL A 549 28.60 -0.42 -15.64
C VAL A 549 29.62 -0.93 -14.63
N SER A 550 29.82 -2.24 -14.54
CA SER A 550 30.74 -2.83 -13.55
C SER A 550 32.19 -2.40 -13.80
N LEU A 551 32.68 -2.53 -15.04
CA LEU A 551 34.05 -2.15 -15.40
C LEU A 551 34.30 -0.65 -15.27
N THR A 552 33.33 0.17 -15.67
CA THR A 552 33.42 1.63 -15.54
C THR A 552 33.41 2.04 -14.06
N SER A 553 32.63 1.35 -13.21
CA SER A 553 32.61 1.60 -11.76
C SER A 553 33.96 1.31 -11.12
N ILE A 554 34.65 0.25 -11.55
CA ILE A 554 36.01 -0.08 -11.11
C ILE A 554 36.97 1.05 -11.50
N LEU A 555 36.91 1.53 -12.75
CA LEU A 555 37.77 2.63 -13.22
C LEU A 555 37.54 3.93 -12.42
N ILE A 556 36.28 4.31 -12.22
CA ILE A 556 35.91 5.51 -11.47
C ILE A 556 36.33 5.38 -10.00
N SER A 557 36.09 4.23 -9.38
CA SER A 557 36.54 3.92 -8.03
C SER A 557 38.06 4.04 -7.91
N TYR A 558 38.82 3.44 -8.82
CA TYR A 558 40.28 3.52 -8.82
C TYR A 558 40.77 4.98 -8.80
N LEU A 559 40.21 5.83 -9.66
CA LEU A 559 40.59 7.25 -9.73
C LEU A 559 40.25 7.99 -8.44
N VAL A 560 39.02 7.83 -7.94
CA VAL A 560 38.59 8.52 -6.70
C VAL A 560 39.44 8.08 -5.52
N GLU A 561 39.57 6.77 -5.30
CA GLU A 561 40.28 6.22 -4.14
C GLU A 561 41.77 6.54 -4.18
N HIS A 562 42.40 6.46 -5.35
CA HIS A 562 43.83 6.75 -5.47
C HIS A 562 44.13 8.24 -5.17
N PHE A 563 43.43 9.16 -5.83
CA PHE A 563 43.77 10.59 -5.73
C PHE A 563 43.23 11.25 -4.46
N ALA A 564 42.09 10.82 -3.92
CA ALA A 564 41.55 11.40 -2.70
C ALA A 564 42.28 10.94 -1.43
N VAL A 565 42.73 9.68 -1.37
CA VAL A 565 43.60 9.21 -0.27
C VAL A 565 44.96 9.88 -0.34
N LEU A 566 45.55 10.04 -1.54
CA LEU A 566 46.80 10.81 -1.72
C LEU A 566 46.67 12.29 -1.33
N ALA A 567 45.50 12.89 -1.57
CA ALA A 567 45.18 14.24 -1.11
C ALA A 567 44.93 14.32 0.41
N GLY A 568 44.90 13.18 1.11
CA GLY A 568 44.65 13.12 2.54
C GLY A 568 43.20 13.39 2.94
N MET A 569 42.25 13.26 2.01
CA MET A 569 40.83 13.52 2.28
C MET A 569 40.23 12.45 3.21
N TRP A 570 40.68 11.19 3.08
CA TRP A 570 40.38 10.11 4.00
C TRP A 570 41.52 9.09 4.06
N ARG A 571 41.53 8.28 5.12
CA ARG A 571 42.48 7.19 5.35
C ARG A 571 41.74 5.93 5.76
N TYR A 572 42.19 4.79 5.23
CA TYR A 572 41.64 3.48 5.54
C TYR A 572 42.43 2.79 6.66
N ILE A 573 41.83 1.78 7.28
CA ILE A 573 42.38 1.05 8.42
C ILE A 573 43.77 0.39 8.17
N ASP A 574 44.09 0.09 6.92
CA ASP A 574 45.33 -0.55 6.48
C ASP A 574 46.22 0.39 5.62
N ASP A 575 45.90 1.69 5.58
CA ASP A 575 46.62 2.77 4.88
C ASP A 575 46.88 2.55 3.36
N ALA A 576 46.27 1.53 2.73
CA ALA A 576 46.47 1.27 1.30
C ALA A 576 45.67 2.23 0.38
N ALA A 577 46.22 2.51 -0.81
CA ALA A 577 45.60 3.37 -1.82
C ALA A 577 45.94 2.94 -3.26
N PRO A 578 44.99 2.44 -4.07
CA PRO A 578 43.57 2.23 -3.76
C PRO A 578 43.33 0.95 -2.95
N GLN A 579 42.25 0.95 -2.17
CA GLN A 579 41.80 -0.21 -1.41
C GLN A 579 41.25 -1.32 -2.31
N PHE A 580 41.71 -2.54 -2.10
CA PHE A 580 41.21 -3.70 -2.86
C PHE A 580 39.73 -3.94 -2.58
N PHE A 581 39.27 -3.76 -1.35
CA PHE A 581 37.86 -3.88 -0.98
C PHE A 581 36.96 -2.90 -1.75
N THR A 582 37.31 -1.60 -1.76
CA THR A 582 36.46 -0.55 -2.34
C THR A 582 36.40 -0.65 -3.85
N LEU A 583 37.50 -1.06 -4.50
CA LEU A 583 37.58 -1.26 -5.93
C LEU A 583 36.52 -2.24 -6.46
N PHE A 584 36.25 -3.32 -5.71
CA PHE A 584 35.27 -4.35 -6.08
C PHE A 584 33.93 -4.21 -5.39
N SER A 585 33.83 -3.45 -4.29
CA SER A 585 32.56 -3.17 -3.62
C SER A 585 31.78 -2.04 -4.29
N ILE A 586 32.42 -0.96 -4.77
CA ILE A 586 31.73 0.16 -5.44
C ILE A 586 30.86 -0.28 -6.64
N PRO A 587 31.30 -1.19 -7.53
CA PRO A 587 30.44 -1.73 -8.57
C PRO A 587 29.14 -2.36 -8.04
N ILE A 588 29.21 -3.08 -6.91
CA ILE A 588 28.04 -3.67 -6.23
C ILE A 588 27.07 -2.55 -5.82
N PHE A 589 27.58 -1.48 -5.21
CA PHE A 589 26.75 -0.34 -4.80
C PHE A 589 26.13 0.38 -6.01
N VAL A 590 26.88 0.61 -7.09
CA VAL A 590 26.37 1.26 -8.30
C VAL A 590 25.27 0.44 -8.98
N ILE A 591 25.41 -0.89 -9.03
CA ILE A 591 24.36 -1.79 -9.53
C ILE A 591 23.08 -1.63 -8.72
N VAL A 592 23.21 -1.58 -7.38
CA VAL A 592 22.07 -1.41 -6.48
C VAL A 592 21.44 -0.02 -6.61
N ILE A 593 22.26 1.03 -6.79
CA ILE A 593 21.79 2.40 -7.05
C ILE A 593 20.95 2.43 -8.32
N ILE A 594 21.48 1.95 -9.46
CA ILE A 594 20.73 1.89 -10.73
C ILE A 594 19.44 1.08 -10.57
N GLY A 595 19.56 -0.05 -9.87
CA GLY A 595 18.47 -0.95 -9.56
C GLY A 595 17.31 -0.27 -8.84
N PHE A 596 17.56 0.26 -7.65
CA PHE A 596 16.53 0.95 -6.86
C PHE A 596 16.02 2.23 -7.53
N SER A 597 16.87 2.93 -8.28
CA SER A 597 16.45 4.12 -9.06
C SER A 597 15.36 3.78 -10.07
N HIS A 598 15.40 2.58 -10.66
CA HIS A 598 14.37 2.13 -11.59
C HIS A 598 13.00 1.94 -10.92
N PHE A 599 12.98 1.55 -9.64
CA PHE A 599 11.74 1.45 -8.85
C PHE A 599 11.28 2.85 -8.40
N LEU A 600 12.20 3.65 -7.84
CA LEU A 600 11.87 4.94 -7.26
C LEU A 600 11.44 5.99 -8.30
N LYS A 601 11.86 5.89 -9.57
CA LYS A 601 11.42 6.81 -10.64
C LYS A 601 9.89 6.88 -10.78
N ARG A 602 9.19 5.77 -10.50
CA ARG A 602 7.72 5.71 -10.61
C ARG A 602 7.07 6.61 -9.58
N VAL A 603 7.61 6.66 -8.37
CA VAL A 603 7.16 7.58 -7.31
C VAL A 603 7.18 9.03 -7.79
N PHE A 604 8.29 9.46 -8.40
CA PHE A 604 8.40 10.82 -8.92
C PHE A 604 7.52 11.08 -10.15
N ALA A 605 7.16 10.05 -10.92
CA ALA A 605 6.21 10.18 -12.04
C ALA A 605 4.78 10.49 -11.56
N TYR A 606 4.33 9.90 -10.44
CA TYR A 606 3.01 10.15 -9.86
C TYR A 606 2.84 11.58 -9.29
N VAL A 607 3.95 12.22 -8.90
CA VAL A 607 3.92 13.61 -8.41
C VAL A 607 3.70 14.62 -9.55
N ASN A 608 3.61 14.16 -10.81
CA ASN A 608 3.34 14.96 -12.02
C ASN A 608 4.23 16.21 -12.13
N LEU A 609 5.53 16.05 -11.87
CA LEU A 609 6.54 17.11 -12.04
C LEU A 609 6.89 17.36 -13.51
N SER A 610 5.98 17.10 -14.45
CA SER A 610 6.26 17.01 -15.87
C SER A 610 6.73 18.36 -16.44
N GLY A 611 8.04 18.47 -16.68
CA GLY A 611 8.65 19.65 -17.28
C GLY A 611 10.05 19.35 -17.80
N VAL A 612 10.20 19.30 -19.12
CA VAL A 612 11.49 19.15 -19.83
C VAL A 612 12.51 20.23 -19.40
N ARG A 613 12.00 21.39 -18.93
CA ARG A 613 12.77 22.57 -18.51
C ARG A 613 13.65 22.33 -17.28
N PHE A 614 13.31 21.37 -16.41
CA PHE A 614 14.00 21.16 -15.13
C PHE A 614 14.76 19.84 -15.01
N ARG A 615 14.91 19.07 -16.11
CA ARG A 615 15.55 17.73 -16.05
C ARG A 615 16.95 17.72 -15.42
N ASN A 616 17.72 18.81 -15.57
CA ASN A 616 19.07 18.94 -15.03
C ASN A 616 19.10 19.57 -13.63
N ALA A 617 17.95 19.97 -13.06
CA ALA A 617 17.89 20.59 -11.74
C ALA A 617 18.45 19.68 -10.62
N PRO A 618 18.14 18.37 -10.56
CA PRO A 618 18.73 17.49 -9.54
C PRO A 618 20.26 17.46 -9.63
N PHE A 619 20.80 17.38 -10.85
CA PHE A 619 22.24 17.42 -11.09
C PHE A 619 22.87 18.74 -10.67
N ALA A 620 22.30 19.87 -11.09
CA ALA A 620 22.81 21.19 -10.75
C ALA A 620 22.79 21.42 -9.23
N LEU A 621 21.71 21.03 -8.54
CA LEU A 621 21.61 21.14 -7.08
C LEU A 621 22.66 20.29 -6.37
N ILE A 622 22.87 19.04 -6.80
CA ILE A 622 23.90 18.16 -6.21
C ILE A 622 25.30 18.71 -6.47
N LEU A 623 25.59 19.20 -7.67
CA LEU A 623 26.90 19.76 -7.97
C LEU A 623 27.17 21.04 -7.15
N LEU A 624 26.18 21.92 -7.02
CA LEU A 624 26.28 23.11 -6.17
C LEU A 624 26.46 22.75 -4.70
N ALA A 625 25.68 21.78 -4.20
CA ALA A 625 25.79 21.30 -2.83
C ALA A 625 27.16 20.65 -2.59
N PHE A 626 27.64 19.80 -3.49
CA PHE A 626 28.98 19.20 -3.43
C PHE A 626 30.06 20.28 -3.28
N VAL A 627 30.10 21.28 -4.16
CA VAL A 627 31.11 22.35 -4.10
C VAL A 627 30.96 23.19 -2.83
N ALA A 628 29.73 23.53 -2.44
CA ALA A 628 29.47 24.32 -1.24
C ALA A 628 29.94 23.60 0.04
N PHE A 629 29.60 22.33 0.20
CA PHE A 629 30.02 21.54 1.36
C PHE A 629 31.51 21.20 1.32
N LEU A 630 32.09 20.95 0.15
CA LEU A 630 33.55 20.79 0.00
C LEU A 630 34.30 22.04 0.51
N GLN A 631 33.75 23.23 0.27
CA GLN A 631 34.30 24.48 0.81
C GLN A 631 33.99 24.67 2.30
N PHE A 632 32.74 24.49 2.73
CA PHE A 632 32.32 24.74 4.11
C PHE A 632 32.93 23.78 5.12
N GLU A 633 33.18 22.53 4.72
CA GLU A 633 33.80 21.50 5.55
C GLU A 633 35.35 21.56 5.47
N GLY A 634 35.92 22.53 4.75
CA GLY A 634 37.37 22.78 4.70
C GLY A 634 38.16 21.90 3.73
N TYR A 635 37.51 20.94 3.05
CA TYR A 635 38.15 20.00 2.13
C TYR A 635 38.75 20.66 0.90
N LEU A 636 38.20 21.80 0.44
CA LEU A 636 38.77 22.51 -0.70
C LEU A 636 40.24 22.93 -0.43
N ALA A 637 40.60 23.20 0.83
CA ALA A 637 41.96 23.61 1.21
C ALA A 637 43.00 22.48 1.06
N ILE A 638 42.58 21.22 1.14
CA ILE A 638 43.45 20.03 1.02
C ILE A 638 43.30 19.34 -0.34
N THR A 639 42.40 19.83 -1.20
CA THR A 639 42.14 19.24 -2.51
C THR A 639 43.30 19.48 -3.47
N THR A 640 43.82 18.43 -4.08
CA THR A 640 44.90 18.53 -5.08
C THR A 640 44.35 18.89 -6.47
N PRO A 641 45.17 19.45 -7.39
CA PRO A 641 44.74 19.72 -8.76
C PRO A 641 44.16 18.48 -9.47
N GLN A 642 44.66 17.29 -9.17
CA GLN A 642 44.18 16.02 -9.71
C GLN A 642 42.73 15.74 -9.28
N VAL A 643 42.41 15.94 -8.00
CA VAL A 643 41.03 15.77 -7.49
C VAL A 643 40.08 16.77 -8.14
N ILE A 644 40.50 18.04 -8.30
CA ILE A 644 39.70 19.06 -9.01
C ILE A 644 39.42 18.64 -10.45
N MET A 645 40.45 18.19 -11.18
CA MET A 645 40.30 17.74 -12.57
C MET A 645 39.34 16.54 -12.70
N ILE A 646 39.42 15.58 -11.78
CA ILE A 646 38.55 14.40 -11.77
C ILE A 646 37.09 14.81 -11.56
N TYR A 647 36.80 15.61 -10.53
CA TYR A 647 35.42 16.05 -10.27
C TYR A 647 34.88 17.01 -11.32
N ALA A 648 35.73 17.80 -11.98
CA ALA A 648 35.34 18.58 -13.16
C ALA A 648 34.94 17.67 -14.34
N ALA A 649 35.73 16.61 -14.60
CA ALA A 649 35.38 15.62 -15.61
C ALA A 649 34.08 14.88 -15.27
N PHE A 650 33.88 14.53 -14.00
CA PHE A 650 32.66 13.88 -13.52
C PHE A 650 31.43 14.79 -13.65
N ALA A 651 31.60 16.09 -13.41
CA ALA A 651 30.53 17.06 -13.64
C ALA A 651 30.15 17.14 -15.14
N ILE A 652 31.11 17.12 -16.05
CA ILE A 652 30.84 17.11 -17.50
C ILE A 652 30.11 15.82 -17.91
N LEU A 653 30.59 14.66 -17.47
CA LEU A 653 29.97 13.36 -17.74
C LEU A 653 28.57 13.25 -17.14
N GLY A 654 28.40 13.75 -15.91
CA GLY A 654 27.12 13.76 -15.23
C GLY A 654 26.11 14.68 -15.91
N LEU A 655 26.53 15.87 -16.35
CA LEU A 655 25.68 16.77 -17.12
C LEU A 655 25.28 16.15 -18.47
N PHE A 656 26.24 15.55 -19.18
CA PHE A 656 26.00 14.81 -20.42
C PHE A 656 24.96 13.71 -20.24
N TYR A 657 25.05 12.96 -19.13
CA TYR A 657 24.11 11.90 -18.79
C TYR A 657 22.72 12.45 -18.47
N ASN A 658 22.63 13.34 -17.49
CA ASN A 658 21.36 13.88 -16.97
C ASN A 658 20.55 14.60 -18.05
N ASN A 659 21.20 15.27 -19.00
CA ASN A 659 20.52 15.99 -20.08
C ASN A 659 19.73 15.06 -21.02
N ARG A 660 20.06 13.76 -21.05
CA ARG A 660 19.37 12.74 -21.85
C ARG A 660 18.37 11.90 -21.08
N GLN A 661 18.20 12.16 -19.79
CA GLN A 661 17.26 11.43 -18.94
C GLN A 661 16.03 12.30 -18.63
N THR A 662 15.01 11.66 -18.06
CA THR A 662 13.83 12.36 -17.57
C THR A 662 14.05 12.87 -16.14
N LEU A 663 13.28 13.88 -15.74
CA LEU A 663 13.40 14.49 -14.41
C LEU A 663 13.19 13.45 -13.29
N GLU A 664 12.21 12.57 -13.44
CA GLU A 664 11.85 11.54 -12.46
C GLU A 664 12.99 10.54 -12.27
N TRP A 665 13.69 10.19 -13.34
CA TRP A 665 14.87 9.34 -13.27
C TRP A 665 16.02 10.04 -12.55
N ASN A 666 16.31 11.29 -12.90
CA ASN A 666 17.40 12.04 -12.28
C ASN A 666 17.16 12.27 -10.79
N LEU A 667 15.92 12.56 -10.38
CA LEU A 667 15.51 12.65 -8.97
C LEU A 667 15.65 11.31 -8.23
N ALA A 668 15.16 10.22 -8.82
CA ALA A 668 15.30 8.89 -8.25
C ALA A 668 16.77 8.50 -8.06
N PHE A 669 17.59 8.70 -9.09
CA PHE A 669 19.00 8.36 -9.09
C PHE A 669 19.78 9.16 -8.05
N ALA A 670 19.60 10.48 -8.03
CA ALA A 670 20.16 11.38 -7.04
C ALA A 670 19.82 10.92 -5.60
N THR A 671 18.54 10.66 -5.34
CA THR A 671 18.05 10.30 -4.01
C THR A 671 18.64 8.98 -3.54
N VAL A 672 18.63 7.94 -4.40
CA VAL A 672 19.16 6.62 -4.05
C VAL A 672 20.67 6.69 -3.85
N ALA A 673 21.41 7.37 -4.74
CA ALA A 673 22.86 7.46 -4.64
C ALA A 673 23.31 8.17 -3.35
N ILE A 674 22.68 9.31 -3.00
CA ILE A 674 22.98 10.05 -1.77
C ILE A 674 22.65 9.22 -0.54
N ALA A 675 21.45 8.65 -0.48
CA ALA A 675 20.98 7.93 0.71
C ALA A 675 21.82 6.66 0.95
N MET A 676 22.07 5.90 -0.10
CA MET A 676 22.83 4.65 -0.01
C MET A 676 24.33 4.90 0.24
N GLY A 677 24.92 5.84 -0.51
CA GLY A 677 26.31 6.25 -0.31
C GLY A 677 26.54 6.80 1.09
N GLY A 678 25.76 7.81 1.51
CA GLY A 678 25.88 8.42 2.83
C GLY A 678 25.68 7.42 3.98
N THR A 679 24.78 6.44 3.83
CA THR A 679 24.59 5.39 4.85
C THR A 679 25.83 4.48 4.95
N MET A 680 26.41 4.07 3.82
CA MET A 680 27.62 3.23 3.81
C MET A 680 28.80 3.97 4.45
N GLU A 681 28.98 5.23 4.08
CA GLU A 681 30.02 6.12 4.59
C GLU A 681 29.90 6.30 6.10
N LEU A 682 28.70 6.61 6.59
CA LEU A 682 28.42 6.74 8.02
C LEU A 682 28.72 5.45 8.79
N LEU A 683 28.22 4.31 8.29
CA LEU A 683 28.40 3.02 8.96
C LEU A 683 29.86 2.58 8.95
N GLY A 684 30.60 2.88 7.87
CA GLY A 684 32.00 2.50 7.76
C GLY A 684 32.91 3.37 8.63
N ALA A 685 32.73 4.68 8.59
CA ALA A 685 33.46 5.60 9.45
C ALA A 685 33.16 5.38 10.94
N SER A 686 31.89 5.18 11.32
CA SER A 686 31.53 4.84 12.70
C SER A 686 32.04 3.47 13.17
N SER A 687 32.37 2.57 12.23
CA SER A 687 33.03 1.30 12.52
C SER A 687 34.57 1.41 12.51
N GLY A 688 35.12 2.60 12.28
CA GLY A 688 36.57 2.82 12.21
C GLY A 688 37.26 2.19 10.99
N LEU A 689 36.50 1.84 9.94
CA LEU A 689 37.04 1.24 8.72
C LEU A 689 37.82 2.27 7.87
N TRP A 690 37.40 3.53 7.95
CA TRP A 690 38.12 4.69 7.45
C TRP A 690 37.85 5.90 8.35
N SER A 691 38.70 6.91 8.23
CA SER A 691 38.59 8.19 8.91
C SER A 691 38.80 9.33 7.92
N TYR A 692 38.13 10.46 8.16
CA TYR A 692 38.24 11.63 7.31
C TYR A 692 39.22 12.66 7.88
N ALA A 693 39.67 13.58 7.03
CA ALA A 693 40.77 14.50 7.32
C ALA A 693 40.59 15.34 8.61
N PHE A 694 39.36 15.70 8.97
CA PHE A 694 39.06 16.55 10.13
C PHE A 694 38.40 15.81 11.30
N GLY A 695 38.38 14.46 11.27
CA GLY A 695 37.91 13.61 12.38
C GLY A 695 36.39 13.56 12.58
N GLU A 696 35.61 14.05 11.61
CA GLU A 696 34.16 13.95 11.59
C GLU A 696 33.68 12.53 11.25
N GLY A 697 32.45 12.20 11.66
CA GLY A 697 31.85 10.89 11.39
C GLY A 697 31.34 10.71 9.94
N LEU A 698 30.91 11.79 9.28
CA LEU A 698 30.49 11.79 7.88
C LEU A 698 30.55 13.21 7.32
N PRO A 699 31.50 13.51 6.42
CA PRO A 699 31.49 14.75 5.64
C PRO A 699 30.30 14.75 4.67
N VAL A 700 29.52 15.82 4.69
CA VAL A 700 28.30 15.96 3.89
C VAL A 700 28.64 15.98 2.39
N PHE A 701 29.80 16.55 1.99
CA PHE A 701 30.20 16.57 0.58
C PHE A 701 30.34 15.16 -0.02
N ILE A 702 30.71 14.15 0.78
CA ILE A 702 30.89 12.76 0.32
C ILE A 702 29.56 12.13 -0.07
N CYS A 703 28.47 12.45 0.63
CA CYS A 703 27.13 12.02 0.26
C CYS A 703 26.76 12.45 -1.17
N PHE A 704 27.14 13.69 -1.54
CA PHE A 704 26.95 14.22 -2.89
C PHE A 704 27.96 13.65 -3.90
N ALA A 705 29.18 13.38 -3.46
CA ALA A 705 30.23 12.75 -4.28
C ALA A 705 29.78 11.40 -4.84
N TRP A 706 29.07 10.59 -4.04
CA TRP A 706 28.50 9.32 -4.50
C TRP A 706 27.57 9.46 -5.71
N ALA A 707 26.72 10.50 -5.74
CA ALA A 707 25.88 10.78 -6.89
C ALA A 707 26.69 11.22 -8.12
N LEU A 708 27.71 12.06 -7.94
CA LEU A 708 28.61 12.48 -9.03
C LEU A 708 29.41 11.30 -9.60
N ASN A 709 29.95 10.44 -8.75
CA ASN A 709 30.70 9.24 -9.12
C ASN A 709 29.80 8.28 -9.93
N ALA A 710 28.60 7.99 -9.43
CA ALA A 710 27.65 7.11 -10.10
C ALA A 710 27.16 7.70 -11.44
N TRP A 711 26.96 9.02 -11.53
CA TRP A 711 26.65 9.68 -12.79
C TRP A 711 27.82 9.69 -13.77
N ALA A 712 29.06 9.80 -13.32
CA ALA A 712 30.23 9.68 -14.18
C ALA A 712 30.32 8.28 -14.80
N VAL A 713 30.07 7.23 -14.00
CA VAL A 713 29.93 5.85 -14.49
C VAL A 713 28.86 5.76 -15.59
N CYS A 714 27.67 6.27 -15.31
CA CYS A 714 26.57 6.25 -16.27
C CYS A 714 26.87 7.07 -17.54
N GLY A 715 27.54 8.21 -17.41
CA GLY A 715 27.95 9.07 -18.52
C GLY A 715 28.92 8.38 -19.47
N ILE A 716 29.96 7.72 -18.94
CA ILE A 716 30.91 6.93 -19.76
C ILE A 716 30.19 5.80 -20.48
N VAL A 717 29.35 5.03 -19.78
CA VAL A 717 28.57 3.95 -20.40
C VAL A 717 27.66 4.47 -21.51
N GLN A 718 27.11 5.68 -21.35
CA GLN A 718 26.28 6.33 -22.36
C GLN A 718 27.06 6.84 -23.58
N ILE A 719 28.33 7.21 -23.43
CA ILE A 719 29.21 7.52 -24.58
C ILE A 719 29.35 6.31 -25.51
N PHE A 720 29.36 5.08 -24.96
CA PHE A 720 29.37 3.84 -25.74
C PHE A 720 27.99 3.42 -26.29
N GLY A 721 27.00 4.33 -26.32
CA GLY A 721 25.69 4.10 -26.91
C GLY A 721 24.74 3.25 -26.07
N MET A 722 25.05 2.98 -24.81
CA MET A 722 24.20 2.20 -23.91
C MET A 722 23.57 3.11 -22.86
N ASN A 723 22.26 3.04 -22.62
CA ASN A 723 21.61 3.86 -21.59
C ASN A 723 21.38 3.06 -20.30
N PRO A 724 22.09 3.37 -19.19
CA PRO A 724 21.88 2.75 -17.87
C PRO A 724 20.44 2.82 -17.35
N ARG A 725 19.62 3.78 -17.80
CA ARG A 725 18.19 3.83 -17.47
C ARG A 725 17.42 2.59 -17.92
N ASP A 726 17.87 2.00 -19.02
CA ASP A 726 17.29 0.80 -19.66
C ASP A 726 18.05 -0.48 -19.26
N ALA A 727 18.82 -0.41 -18.17
CA ALA A 727 19.63 -1.52 -17.68
C ALA A 727 18.79 -2.72 -17.29
N VAL A 728 17.74 -2.49 -16.51
CA VAL A 728 16.82 -3.54 -16.07
C VAL A 728 15.98 -3.97 -17.26
N ALA A 729 16.19 -5.20 -17.74
CA ALA A 729 15.32 -5.78 -18.76
C ALA A 729 13.91 -5.93 -18.15
N THR A 730 12.96 -5.21 -18.75
CA THR A 730 11.52 -5.31 -18.46
C THR A 730 10.99 -6.68 -18.83
#